data_AF-A0A7K0TKA2-F1
#
_entry.id   AF-A0A7K0TKA2-F1
#
_cell.length_a   1.000
_cell.length_b   1.000
_cell.length_c   1.000
_cell.angle_alpha   90.00
_cell.angle_beta   90.00
_cell.angle_gamma   90.00
#
_symmetry.space_group_name_H-M   'P 1'
#
loop_
_entity.id
_entity.type
_entity.pdbx_description
1 polymer ?
#
loop_
_entity_poly.entity_id
_entity_poly.type
_entity_poly.pdbx_seq_one_letter_code
_entity_poly.pdbx_strand_id
1 'polypeptide(L)'
;MVSGDDGSMLSSMVLLGRMLRNRGLHTAGSAALVALTAGSLLLAAPGAGAADPAPSGSASATASATASASASASASASASATATPSATPSSAPSPSVTAAPAPSADVPTTPVEPVVVLPTELGSWCLAIFPPLKPSVERERAQALMAGKVDLKNGGTYTLTEHPDWRPQATSDTSGDRHINSLNWALPLLYRGVHKQIPEMVDRFRQILTYWIEDHKGARSYWVNASIYGGLRTQTLVCAAQTLNDPVIAAAAASDAERMVSKYRVAPVIAIGANNTDLIRQTGAFAEACWRGDTAMRDRAWANLVGVANGIIQSDGSDVEGSPGYAIYIENLLKDVERAAATCQIMSDNIAALRGSLYDFVSQAVRPDFKLASIGDTLNESLPKTFGSGDPRAEWVRSGGTQGTPPAQIYSTYSGGYTFGRSGWQTQPGGFDTFYSLRSSSSRPATPHAHDDGGSLTIYSRGVDWVGDPGPYRYENSSPLRAFVKSRNAHSSFTVSNVARNKYAGVKSSLSGSEWQTGGNDTTCLRDYTWGTVRVTRCVKYIRSVDAIAVVDYVDATKGKAKRVVTERWQLPPGLSAQNVNDVFTISSGNKKMDVYKSGEGGWKVTVAGPTSSQGWFTGSWGVKVPGAVLLRALKLPKAGGTSKMVTVFVPRTDAESVPVVIDDRGVSVTRNGRTVTTPLPVA
;
A
#
# COMPACT_ATOMS: atom_id res chain seq x y z
N MET A 1 -13.67 22.68 -22.20
CA MET A 1 -12.23 22.54 -22.50
C MET A 1 -11.51 22.73 -21.16
N VAL A 2 -10.83 21.79 -20.53
CA VAL A 2 -10.13 20.55 -20.93
C VAL A 2 -10.45 19.47 -19.88
N SER A 3 -10.94 18.31 -20.33
CA SER A 3 -11.21 17.12 -19.51
C SER A 3 -9.93 16.29 -19.38
N GLY A 4 -9.58 15.92 -18.14
CA GLY A 4 -8.29 15.29 -17.82
C GLY A 4 -8.42 14.03 -16.97
N ASP A 5 -8.03 12.92 -17.63
CA ASP A 5 -7.41 11.69 -17.13
C ASP A 5 -8.20 10.64 -16.33
N ASP A 6 -8.53 9.55 -17.05
CA ASP A 6 -8.87 8.24 -16.53
C ASP A 6 -7.80 7.21 -16.91
N GLY A 7 -7.32 6.46 -15.92
CA GLY A 7 -6.41 5.33 -16.09
C GLY A 7 -5.98 4.73 -14.76
N SER A 8 -6.70 3.70 -14.30
CA SER A 8 -6.25 2.57 -13.45
C SER A 8 -5.07 2.83 -12.49
N MET A 9 -5.36 2.85 -11.18
CA MET A 9 -4.52 3.28 -10.04
C MET A 9 -3.13 2.64 -9.81
N LEU A 10 -2.61 1.84 -10.73
CA LEU A 10 -1.15 1.66 -10.84
C LEU A 10 -0.47 2.81 -11.61
N SER A 11 -1.26 3.75 -12.16
CA SER A 11 -0.82 4.79 -13.09
C SER A 11 -0.68 6.20 -12.50
N SER A 12 -1.01 6.43 -11.22
CA SER A 12 -1.00 7.78 -10.63
C SER A 12 0.33 8.19 -9.94
N MET A 13 1.31 7.30 -9.78
CA MET A 13 2.54 7.62 -9.03
C MET A 13 3.74 8.15 -9.84
N VAL A 14 3.66 8.37 -11.17
CA VAL A 14 4.87 8.75 -11.95
C VAL A 14 4.69 9.84 -13.04
N LEU A 15 3.50 10.37 -13.31
CA LEU A 15 3.34 11.42 -14.35
C LEU A 15 3.50 12.85 -13.81
N LEU A 16 4.69 13.23 -13.32
CA LEU A 16 5.12 14.64 -13.25
C LEU A 16 6.65 14.84 -13.36
N GLY A 17 7.38 13.86 -13.90
CA GLY A 17 8.85 13.89 -14.03
C GLY A 17 9.39 14.12 -15.45
N ARG A 18 8.53 14.32 -16.46
CA ARG A 18 8.94 14.47 -17.87
C ARG A 18 8.23 15.63 -18.57
N MET A 19 8.46 16.85 -18.11
CA MET A 19 8.35 18.06 -18.94
C MET A 19 9.38 19.06 -18.47
N LEU A 20 10.65 18.86 -18.86
CA LEU A 20 11.72 19.88 -18.90
C LEU A 20 12.96 19.24 -19.54
N ARG A 21 12.83 18.76 -20.78
CA ARG A 21 13.94 18.41 -21.68
C ARG A 21 13.40 18.29 -23.11
N ASN A 22 13.21 19.45 -23.73
CA ASN A 22 13.37 19.71 -25.17
C ASN A 22 12.60 20.96 -25.54
N ARG A 23 13.32 22.08 -25.63
CA ARG A 23 13.20 23.09 -26.69
C ARG A 23 14.37 24.06 -26.53
N GLY A 24 15.40 23.84 -27.34
CA GLY A 24 16.31 24.91 -27.71
C GLY A 24 15.70 25.69 -28.88
N LEU A 25 15.64 27.01 -28.79
CA LEU A 25 16.42 27.92 -29.65
C LEU A 25 16.17 29.39 -29.23
N HIS A 26 17.30 30.09 -29.03
CA HIS A 26 17.62 31.51 -29.15
C HIS A 26 16.61 32.62 -28.73
N THR A 27 17.02 33.44 -27.75
CA THR A 27 17.45 34.85 -27.98
C THR A 27 18.09 35.44 -26.72
N ALA A 28 18.97 36.43 -26.93
CA ALA A 28 19.96 36.97 -26.00
C ALA A 28 19.39 37.87 -24.87
N GLY A 29 20.15 38.02 -23.78
CA GLY A 29 19.97 39.13 -22.85
C GLY A 29 20.50 38.91 -21.43
N SER A 30 21.72 39.37 -21.18
CA SER A 30 22.25 39.89 -19.91
C SER A 30 22.33 38.98 -18.68
N ALA A 31 23.58 38.60 -18.37
CA ALA A 31 24.01 38.09 -17.09
C ALA A 31 23.95 39.16 -15.98
N ALA A 32 23.40 38.79 -14.83
CA ALA A 32 23.68 39.45 -13.55
C ALA A 32 24.04 38.37 -12.53
N LEU A 33 25.30 38.42 -12.11
CA LEU A 33 25.97 37.56 -11.14
C LEU A 33 25.43 37.89 -9.73
N VAL A 34 24.88 36.91 -9.01
CA VAL A 34 24.66 37.03 -7.55
C VAL A 34 25.40 35.88 -6.87
N ALA A 35 26.40 36.24 -6.09
CA ALA A 35 27.25 35.35 -5.32
C ALA A 35 26.49 34.71 -4.15
N LEU A 36 26.59 33.39 -4.03
CA LEU A 36 26.21 32.64 -2.84
C LEU A 36 27.39 32.58 -1.88
N THR A 37 27.29 33.30 -0.76
CA THR A 37 28.18 33.15 0.38
C THR A 37 27.75 31.94 1.21
N ALA A 38 28.56 30.89 1.18
CA ALA A 38 28.46 29.76 2.09
C ALA A 38 29.01 30.16 3.46
N GLY A 39 28.14 30.30 4.47
CA GLY A 39 28.51 30.50 5.86
C GLY A 39 28.87 29.16 6.52
N SER A 40 30.14 28.99 6.86
CA SER A 40 30.68 27.87 7.62
C SER A 40 30.13 27.82 9.05
N LEU A 41 29.64 26.66 9.48
CA LEU A 41 29.30 26.37 10.88
C LEU A 41 30.50 25.70 11.55
N LEU A 42 31.20 26.42 12.44
CA LEU A 42 32.18 25.84 13.36
C LEU A 42 31.45 25.21 14.55
N LEU A 43 31.76 23.94 14.85
CA LEU A 43 31.52 23.34 16.16
C LEU A 43 32.81 22.68 16.66
N ALA A 44 33.24 23.13 17.82
CA ALA A 44 34.41 22.65 18.55
C ALA A 44 34.17 21.24 19.12
N ALA A 45 35.19 20.39 19.04
CA ALA A 45 35.24 19.08 19.69
C ALA A 45 36.34 19.07 20.76
N PRO A 46 36.18 18.32 21.86
CA PRO A 46 37.31 17.84 22.63
C PRO A 46 37.48 16.32 22.50
N GLY A 47 38.70 15.93 22.11
CA GLY A 47 39.48 14.84 22.73
C GLY A 47 38.98 13.41 22.62
N ALA A 48 39.42 12.69 21.59
CA ALA A 48 39.42 11.23 21.55
C ALA A 48 40.71 10.68 22.21
N GLY A 49 40.54 9.82 23.22
CA GLY A 49 41.59 8.92 23.72
C GLY A 49 41.41 7.54 23.08
N ALA A 50 42.49 7.02 22.51
CA ALA A 50 42.57 5.77 21.77
C ALA A 50 42.43 4.51 22.63
N ALA A 51 41.94 3.42 22.04
CA ALA A 51 42.66 2.14 21.86
C ALA A 51 41.68 0.98 21.56
N ASP A 52 41.82 0.41 20.36
CA ASP A 52 41.54 -1.01 20.10
C ASP A 52 42.60 -1.88 20.83
N PRO A 53 42.29 -3.15 21.14
CA PRO A 53 42.87 -4.17 20.26
C PRO A 53 41.92 -5.35 19.92
N ALA A 54 42.33 -6.01 18.84
CA ALA A 54 41.76 -7.13 18.12
C ALA A 54 41.71 -8.47 18.95
N PRO A 55 41.16 -9.56 18.38
CA PRO A 55 40.52 -10.65 19.13
C PRO A 55 41.48 -11.78 19.49
N SER A 56 41.14 -12.53 20.55
CA SER A 56 41.66 -13.87 20.81
C SER A 56 40.50 -14.81 21.13
N GLY A 57 40.51 -15.97 20.48
CA GLY A 57 39.50 -17.01 20.66
C GLY A 57 39.77 -17.88 21.89
N SER A 58 38.72 -18.53 22.37
CA SER A 58 38.77 -19.95 22.75
C SER A 58 37.34 -20.46 22.94
N ALA A 59 37.12 -21.64 22.38
CA ALA A 59 35.91 -22.42 22.54
C ALA A 59 35.82 -22.97 23.98
N SER A 60 34.61 -23.05 24.51
CA SER A 60 34.20 -24.26 25.23
C SER A 60 32.69 -24.39 25.23
N ALA A 61 32.25 -25.58 24.85
CA ALA A 61 30.87 -26.00 24.80
C ALA A 61 30.34 -26.35 26.20
N THR A 62 29.07 -26.09 26.45
CA THR A 62 28.22 -26.99 27.23
C THR A 62 26.75 -26.73 26.92
N ALA A 63 26.05 -27.82 26.68
CA ALA A 63 24.71 -27.91 26.14
C ALA A 63 23.61 -27.85 27.21
N SER A 64 22.42 -27.39 26.81
CA SER A 64 21.07 -27.92 27.16
C SER A 64 20.04 -27.02 26.45
N ALA A 65 19.48 -27.41 25.30
CA ALA A 65 18.37 -28.36 25.08
C ALA A 65 16.99 -27.81 25.49
N THR A 66 16.19 -27.45 24.48
CA THR A 66 14.72 -27.65 24.29
C THR A 66 14.35 -27.02 22.94
N ALA A 67 14.27 -27.79 21.85
CA ALA A 67 13.15 -28.62 21.39
C ALA A 67 12.39 -27.92 20.24
N SER A 68 12.79 -28.27 19.02
CA SER A 68 12.12 -27.99 17.75
C SER A 68 10.99 -29.00 17.52
N ALA A 69 9.92 -28.57 16.85
CA ALA A 69 8.98 -29.48 16.21
C ALA A 69 8.82 -29.09 14.73
N SER A 70 9.48 -29.86 13.88
CA SER A 70 9.20 -30.03 12.46
C SER A 70 8.69 -31.45 12.27
N ALA A 71 7.56 -31.64 11.62
CA ALA A 71 7.09 -32.96 11.20
C ALA A 71 6.53 -32.88 9.77
N SER A 72 7.30 -33.45 8.86
CA SER A 72 6.88 -34.03 7.59
C SER A 72 6.21 -35.37 7.88
N ALA A 73 5.19 -35.74 7.11
CA ALA A 73 4.75 -37.14 7.01
C ALA A 73 4.39 -37.45 5.55
N SER A 74 5.17 -38.37 4.99
CA SER A 74 4.95 -39.14 3.78
C SER A 74 4.11 -40.37 4.07
N ALA A 75 3.26 -40.79 3.12
CA ALA A 75 2.76 -42.15 3.04
C ALA A 75 2.78 -42.61 1.58
N SER A 76 3.52 -43.69 1.34
CA SER A 76 3.66 -44.46 0.11
C SER A 76 2.76 -45.70 0.17
N ALA A 77 2.20 -46.10 -0.97
CA ALA A 77 1.79 -47.47 -1.23
C ALA A 77 2.04 -47.79 -2.71
N SER A 78 2.90 -48.78 -2.94
CA SER A 78 3.23 -49.36 -4.24
C SER A 78 2.30 -50.53 -4.57
N ALA A 79 1.98 -50.71 -5.85
CA ALA A 79 1.77 -52.02 -6.44
C ALA A 79 2.14 -51.99 -7.93
N SER A 80 3.09 -52.85 -8.30
CA SER A 80 3.59 -53.10 -9.64
C SER A 80 2.61 -53.88 -10.50
N ALA A 81 2.61 -53.65 -11.81
CA ALA A 81 2.51 -54.71 -12.82
C ALA A 81 3.03 -54.23 -14.18
N THR A 82 3.97 -55.01 -14.71
CA THR A 82 4.68 -54.91 -15.98
C THR A 82 3.87 -55.57 -17.10
N ALA A 83 3.91 -55.05 -18.34
CA ALA A 83 4.04 -55.85 -19.58
C ALA A 83 4.07 -54.96 -20.85
N THR A 84 5.02 -55.28 -21.72
CA THR A 84 5.36 -54.68 -23.02
C THR A 84 4.59 -55.36 -24.20
N PRO A 85 4.83 -55.04 -25.49
CA PRO A 85 3.82 -55.04 -26.56
C PRO A 85 3.87 -56.30 -27.44
N SER A 86 2.90 -56.48 -28.34
CA SER A 86 3.08 -57.31 -29.55
C SER A 86 2.04 -57.06 -30.63
N ALA A 87 2.46 -57.27 -31.87
CA ALA A 87 1.81 -56.85 -33.11
C ALA A 87 1.28 -58.02 -33.96
N THR A 88 0.20 -57.78 -34.73
CA THR A 88 -0.22 -58.39 -36.04
C THR A 88 -0.49 -59.92 -36.09
N PRO A 89 -1.11 -60.54 -37.15
CA PRO A 89 -1.67 -60.04 -38.42
C PRO A 89 -3.05 -60.63 -38.90
N SER A 90 -3.60 -60.01 -39.96
CA SER A 90 -4.24 -60.56 -41.20
C SER A 90 -5.16 -61.80 -41.20
N SER A 91 -6.36 -61.66 -41.81
CA SER A 91 -6.86 -62.57 -42.87
C SER A 91 -8.17 -62.05 -43.55
N ALA A 92 -8.14 -61.95 -44.88
CA ALA A 92 -9.27 -61.87 -45.83
C ALA A 92 -9.88 -63.29 -46.10
N PRO A 93 -10.84 -63.58 -47.04
CA PRO A 93 -11.49 -62.75 -48.09
C PRO A 93 -13.01 -62.97 -48.38
N SER A 94 -13.61 -62.04 -49.16
CA SER A 94 -14.62 -62.11 -50.27
C SER A 94 -15.79 -63.12 -50.32
N PRO A 95 -16.93 -62.89 -51.06
CA PRO A 95 -16.98 -62.24 -52.39
C PRO A 95 -18.20 -61.33 -52.77
N SER A 96 -17.86 -60.32 -53.59
CA SER A 96 -18.42 -60.00 -54.92
C SER A 96 -19.92 -59.88 -55.18
N VAL A 97 -20.37 -58.66 -55.50
CA VAL A 97 -21.44 -58.41 -56.50
C VAL A 97 -21.09 -57.16 -57.34
N THR A 98 -21.47 -57.27 -58.60
CA THR A 98 -21.09 -56.61 -59.86
C THR A 98 -21.43 -55.12 -60.01
N ALA A 99 -20.66 -54.46 -60.87
CA ALA A 99 -20.62 -53.02 -61.19
C ALA A 99 -21.71 -52.49 -62.14
N ALA A 100 -21.97 -51.17 -62.07
CA ALA A 100 -22.52 -50.29 -63.12
C ALA A 100 -22.12 -48.80 -62.80
N PRO A 101 -22.18 -47.85 -63.76
CA PRO A 101 -21.03 -47.05 -64.19
C PRO A 101 -20.81 -45.69 -63.49
N ALA A 102 -19.60 -45.17 -63.67
CA ALA A 102 -19.04 -43.96 -63.08
C ALA A 102 -19.78 -42.65 -63.42
N PRO A 103 -19.95 -41.74 -62.44
CA PRO A 103 -20.00 -40.30 -62.67
C PRO A 103 -18.61 -39.67 -62.50
N SER A 104 -18.44 -38.55 -63.18
CA SER A 104 -17.23 -37.75 -63.34
C SER A 104 -16.39 -37.53 -62.08
N ALA A 105 -15.08 -37.44 -62.27
CA ALA A 105 -14.12 -37.06 -61.24
C ALA A 105 -14.48 -35.71 -60.61
N ASP A 106 -15.04 -35.77 -59.40
CA ASP A 106 -15.09 -34.62 -58.50
C ASP A 106 -13.69 -34.33 -57.99
N VAL A 107 -13.22 -33.13 -58.29
CA VAL A 107 -12.04 -32.51 -57.71
C VAL A 107 -12.21 -32.56 -56.17
N PRO A 108 -11.21 -32.99 -55.39
CA PRO A 108 -11.29 -32.89 -53.95
C PRO A 108 -11.39 -31.42 -53.57
N THR A 109 -12.60 -30.96 -53.23
CA THR A 109 -12.79 -29.69 -52.53
C THR A 109 -12.10 -29.84 -51.19
N THR A 110 -10.94 -29.21 -51.06
CA THR A 110 -10.29 -28.91 -49.78
C THR A 110 -11.39 -28.41 -48.83
N PRO A 111 -11.51 -28.94 -47.59
CA PRO A 111 -12.43 -28.37 -46.62
C PRO A 111 -12.09 -26.88 -46.50
N VAL A 112 -13.02 -26.02 -46.92
CA VAL A 112 -12.90 -24.59 -46.65
C VAL A 112 -12.96 -24.49 -45.13
N GLU A 113 -11.80 -24.25 -44.50
CA GLU A 113 -11.77 -23.97 -43.07
C GLU A 113 -12.81 -22.88 -42.81
N PRO A 114 -13.70 -23.07 -41.81
CA PRO A 114 -14.75 -22.11 -41.53
C PRO A 114 -14.09 -20.74 -41.35
N VAL A 115 -14.45 -19.79 -42.20
CA VAL A 115 -13.96 -18.41 -42.10
C VAL A 115 -14.33 -17.94 -40.71
N VAL A 116 -13.31 -17.76 -39.85
CA VAL A 116 -13.51 -17.28 -38.49
C VAL A 116 -14.00 -15.84 -38.61
N VAL A 117 -15.32 -15.66 -38.47
CA VAL A 117 -15.94 -14.34 -38.53
C VAL A 117 -15.42 -13.54 -37.35
N LEU A 118 -14.83 -12.38 -37.65
CA LEU A 118 -14.32 -11.50 -36.62
C LEU A 118 -15.49 -10.98 -35.76
N PRO A 119 -15.37 -10.97 -34.42
CA PRO A 119 -16.39 -10.37 -33.58
C PRO A 119 -16.59 -8.89 -33.94
N THR A 120 -17.84 -8.45 -33.96
CA THR A 120 -18.20 -7.05 -34.21
C THR A 120 -18.22 -6.22 -32.92
N GLU A 121 -18.28 -6.87 -31.77
CA GLU A 121 -18.30 -6.24 -30.45
C GLU A 121 -17.52 -7.05 -29.42
N LEU A 122 -17.08 -6.38 -28.36
CA LEU A 122 -16.45 -7.02 -27.21
C LEU A 122 -17.51 -7.61 -26.29
N GLY A 123 -17.21 -8.74 -25.67
CA GLY A 123 -18.08 -9.34 -24.65
C GLY A 123 -18.32 -8.39 -23.46
N SER A 124 -19.51 -8.45 -22.86
CA SER A 124 -19.88 -7.62 -21.70
C SER A 124 -18.90 -7.76 -20.53
N TRP A 125 -18.35 -8.95 -20.30
CA TRP A 125 -17.37 -9.22 -19.24
C TRP A 125 -16.00 -8.60 -19.53
N CYS A 126 -15.60 -8.42 -20.80
CA CYS A 126 -14.42 -7.63 -21.14
C CYS A 126 -14.57 -6.21 -20.62
N LEU A 127 -15.69 -5.56 -20.97
CA LEU A 127 -15.93 -4.14 -20.68
C LEU A 127 -16.13 -3.89 -19.18
N ALA A 128 -16.80 -4.81 -18.49
CA ALA A 128 -17.07 -4.70 -17.06
C ALA A 128 -15.78 -4.79 -16.23
N ILE A 129 -14.94 -5.79 -16.52
CA ILE A 129 -13.73 -6.08 -15.74
C ILE A 129 -12.57 -5.17 -16.16
N PHE A 130 -12.43 -4.93 -17.46
CA PHE A 130 -11.37 -4.12 -18.04
C PHE A 130 -11.95 -2.94 -18.81
N PRO A 131 -12.23 -1.81 -18.13
CA PRO A 131 -12.74 -0.62 -18.77
C PRO A 131 -11.90 -0.23 -20.00
N PRO A 132 -12.55 0.16 -21.12
CA PRO A 132 -11.85 0.51 -22.35
C PRO A 132 -10.78 1.58 -22.16
N LEU A 133 -9.67 1.41 -22.88
CA LEU A 133 -8.62 2.42 -22.93
C LEU A 133 -9.04 3.57 -23.87
N LYS A 134 -8.44 4.75 -23.68
CA LYS A 134 -8.53 5.82 -24.68
C LYS A 134 -8.07 5.26 -26.05
N PRO A 135 -8.75 5.58 -27.17
CA PRO A 135 -8.43 4.98 -28.47
C PRO A 135 -6.98 5.16 -28.94
N SER A 136 -6.32 6.26 -28.56
CA SER A 136 -4.91 6.49 -28.86
C SER A 136 -3.98 5.55 -28.10
N VAL A 137 -4.26 5.33 -26.80
CA VAL A 137 -3.49 4.44 -25.92
C VAL A 137 -3.71 2.98 -26.32
N GLU A 138 -4.96 2.61 -26.66
CA GLU A 138 -5.28 1.30 -27.22
C GLU A 138 -4.46 1.04 -28.48
N ARG A 139 -4.46 1.97 -29.44
CA ARG A 139 -3.69 1.85 -30.69
C ARG A 139 -2.19 1.70 -30.43
N GLU A 140 -1.62 2.57 -29.61
CA GLU A 140 -0.17 2.55 -29.31
C GLU A 140 0.25 1.23 -28.68
N ARG A 141 -0.50 0.75 -27.69
CA ARG A 141 -0.20 -0.51 -27.01
C ARG A 141 -0.39 -1.72 -27.93
N ALA A 142 -1.46 -1.75 -28.71
CA ALA A 142 -1.68 -2.81 -29.69
C ALA A 142 -0.53 -2.87 -30.72
N GLN A 143 -0.06 -1.72 -31.21
CA GLN A 143 1.09 -1.64 -32.12
C GLN A 143 2.39 -2.12 -31.48
N ALA A 144 2.65 -1.74 -30.23
CA ALA A 144 3.82 -2.22 -29.49
C ALA A 144 3.81 -3.76 -29.33
N LEU A 145 2.64 -4.33 -29.04
CA LEU A 145 2.46 -5.78 -28.92
C LEU A 145 2.66 -6.51 -30.25
N MET A 146 2.16 -5.95 -31.36
CA MET A 146 2.44 -6.48 -32.70
C MET A 146 3.92 -6.41 -33.06
N ALA A 147 4.65 -5.40 -32.54
CA ALA A 147 6.10 -5.29 -32.68
C ALA A 147 6.89 -6.13 -31.66
N GLY A 148 6.24 -7.02 -30.91
CA GLY A 148 6.89 -7.90 -29.96
C GLY A 148 7.33 -7.24 -28.65
N LYS A 149 6.71 -6.13 -28.24
CA LYS A 149 7.06 -5.40 -27.02
C LYS A 149 5.88 -5.31 -26.04
N VAL A 150 6.10 -5.80 -24.83
CA VAL A 150 5.17 -5.68 -23.71
C VAL A 150 5.71 -4.64 -22.70
N ASP A 151 4.85 -3.71 -22.33
CA ASP A 151 5.10 -2.77 -21.24
C ASP A 151 4.37 -3.26 -19.97
N LEU A 152 5.14 -3.74 -18.98
CA LEU A 152 4.64 -4.20 -17.69
C LEU A 152 4.69 -3.08 -16.64
N LYS A 153 4.76 -1.81 -17.09
CA LYS A 153 4.80 -0.60 -16.28
C LYS A 153 5.98 -0.63 -15.30
N ASN A 154 5.70 -0.52 -14.00
CA ASN A 154 6.71 -0.57 -12.95
C ASN A 154 7.47 -1.91 -12.92
N GLY A 155 6.90 -2.98 -13.49
CA GLY A 155 7.56 -4.28 -13.61
C GLY A 155 8.58 -4.37 -14.74
N GLY A 156 8.80 -3.29 -15.49
CA GLY A 156 9.75 -3.23 -16.60
C GLY A 156 9.13 -3.58 -17.95
N THR A 157 9.96 -4.00 -18.91
CA THR A 157 9.54 -4.36 -20.26
C THR A 157 9.87 -5.81 -20.57
N TYR A 158 9.09 -6.43 -21.44
CA TYR A 158 9.27 -7.83 -21.86
C TYR A 158 9.21 -7.92 -23.39
N THR A 159 10.16 -8.67 -23.98
CA THR A 159 10.21 -8.93 -25.41
C THR A 159 9.45 -10.21 -25.73
N LEU A 160 8.51 -10.11 -26.66
CA LEU A 160 7.60 -11.17 -27.08
C LEU A 160 8.08 -11.76 -28.42
N THR A 161 8.57 -12.99 -28.39
CA THR A 161 8.79 -13.80 -29.60
C THR A 161 7.45 -14.23 -30.19
N GLU A 162 7.47 -14.82 -31.38
CA GLU A 162 6.27 -15.40 -31.99
C GLU A 162 5.62 -16.42 -31.04
N HIS A 163 6.40 -17.38 -30.53
CA HIS A 163 6.03 -18.27 -29.44
C HIS A 163 6.86 -17.93 -28.17
N PRO A 164 6.28 -17.26 -27.15
CA PRO A 164 7.01 -16.87 -25.94
C PRO A 164 7.40 -18.08 -25.07
N ASP A 165 8.58 -18.04 -24.45
CA ASP A 165 9.02 -19.09 -23.50
C ASP A 165 8.64 -18.81 -22.03
N TRP A 166 8.00 -17.65 -21.79
CA TRP A 166 7.52 -17.16 -20.49
C TRP A 166 8.60 -17.01 -19.40
N ARG A 167 9.88 -17.05 -19.77
CA ARG A 167 10.99 -16.97 -18.81
C ARG A 167 11.26 -15.53 -18.37
N PRO A 168 11.77 -15.31 -17.15
CA PRO A 168 12.26 -14.02 -16.70
C PRO A 168 13.22 -13.36 -17.71
N GLN A 169 13.10 -12.05 -17.90
CA GLN A 169 13.98 -11.28 -18.77
C GLN A 169 14.72 -10.20 -17.99
N ALA A 170 15.94 -9.86 -18.43
CA ALA A 170 16.76 -8.85 -17.75
C ALA A 170 16.14 -7.44 -17.73
N THR A 171 15.17 -7.19 -18.61
CA THR A 171 14.44 -5.91 -18.72
C THR A 171 13.18 -5.86 -17.85
N SER A 172 12.81 -6.95 -17.20
CA SER A 172 11.73 -7.02 -16.22
C SER A 172 12.29 -7.26 -14.82
N ASP A 173 11.56 -6.78 -13.82
CA ASP A 173 11.82 -7.15 -12.43
C ASP A 173 11.01 -8.39 -12.03
N THR A 174 11.18 -8.85 -10.78
CA THR A 174 10.43 -9.99 -10.25
C THR A 174 8.90 -9.81 -10.33
N SER A 175 8.39 -8.58 -10.30
CA SER A 175 6.96 -8.31 -10.48
C SER A 175 6.55 -8.50 -11.93
N GLY A 176 7.33 -7.94 -12.87
CA GLY A 176 7.15 -8.10 -14.32
C GLY A 176 7.16 -9.57 -14.75
N ASP A 177 8.17 -10.33 -14.30
CA ASP A 177 8.30 -11.77 -14.60
C ASP A 177 7.08 -12.58 -14.17
N ARG A 178 6.38 -12.14 -13.13
CA ARG A 178 5.15 -12.78 -12.67
C ARG A 178 3.93 -12.26 -13.42
N HIS A 179 3.88 -10.95 -13.72
CA HIS A 179 2.79 -10.33 -14.48
C HIS A 179 2.69 -10.80 -15.92
N ILE A 180 3.77 -11.32 -16.53
CA ILE A 180 3.64 -11.94 -17.86
C ILE A 180 2.58 -13.04 -17.88
N ASN A 181 2.42 -13.79 -16.78
CA ASN A 181 1.43 -14.85 -16.60
C ASN A 181 -0.01 -14.37 -16.34
N SER A 182 -0.24 -13.05 -16.27
CA SER A 182 -1.58 -12.48 -16.07
C SER A 182 -2.34 -12.24 -17.36
N LEU A 183 -1.66 -12.23 -18.52
CA LEU A 183 -2.19 -12.11 -19.88
C LEU A 183 -3.05 -10.86 -20.19
N ASN A 184 -3.51 -10.11 -19.19
CA ASN A 184 -4.32 -8.90 -19.36
C ASN A 184 -3.55 -7.78 -20.10
N TRP A 185 -2.22 -7.83 -20.12
CA TRP A 185 -1.38 -6.95 -20.93
C TRP A 185 -1.62 -7.12 -22.44
N ALA A 186 -2.19 -8.24 -22.89
CA ALA A 186 -2.48 -8.52 -24.30
C ALA A 186 -3.84 -7.95 -24.77
N LEU A 187 -4.74 -7.55 -23.86
CA LEU A 187 -6.08 -7.05 -24.17
C LEU A 187 -6.14 -5.89 -25.20
N PRO A 188 -5.16 -4.96 -25.28
CA PRO A 188 -5.18 -3.95 -26.34
C PRO A 188 -5.24 -4.52 -27.76
N LEU A 189 -4.68 -5.71 -28.01
CA LEU A 189 -4.79 -6.39 -29.30
C LEU A 189 -6.24 -6.79 -29.60
N LEU A 190 -6.91 -7.44 -28.65
CA LEU A 190 -8.32 -7.82 -28.79
C LEU A 190 -9.20 -6.58 -29.02
N TYR A 191 -9.03 -5.55 -28.19
CA TYR A 191 -9.87 -4.35 -28.24
C TYR A 191 -9.71 -3.63 -29.57
N ARG A 192 -8.46 -3.39 -29.98
CA ARG A 192 -8.20 -2.72 -31.25
C ARG A 192 -8.65 -3.54 -32.44
N GLY A 193 -8.37 -4.84 -32.42
CA GLY A 193 -8.73 -5.79 -33.45
C GLY A 193 -10.23 -5.83 -33.69
N VAL A 194 -11.04 -5.92 -32.62
CA VAL A 194 -12.50 -5.89 -32.72
C VAL A 194 -13.01 -4.50 -33.12
N HIS A 195 -12.59 -3.43 -32.44
CA HIS A 195 -13.10 -2.07 -32.72
C HIS A 195 -12.79 -1.56 -34.14
N LYS A 196 -11.70 -2.02 -34.75
CA LYS A 196 -11.26 -1.60 -36.09
C LYS A 196 -11.31 -2.71 -37.13
N GLN A 197 -11.84 -3.86 -36.77
CA GLN A 197 -11.95 -5.02 -37.64
C GLN A 197 -10.60 -5.39 -38.28
N ILE A 198 -9.56 -5.56 -37.44
CA ILE A 198 -8.18 -5.93 -37.83
C ILE A 198 -7.93 -7.38 -37.40
N PRO A 199 -8.09 -8.37 -38.30
CA PRO A 199 -7.98 -9.79 -37.97
C PRO A 199 -6.64 -10.16 -37.36
N GLU A 200 -5.53 -9.60 -37.86
CA GLU A 200 -4.17 -9.94 -37.44
C GLU A 200 -3.93 -9.65 -35.95
N MET A 201 -4.57 -8.61 -35.41
CA MET A 201 -4.48 -8.29 -33.98
C MET A 201 -5.30 -9.27 -33.13
N VAL A 202 -6.48 -9.68 -33.60
CA VAL A 202 -7.31 -10.67 -32.90
C VAL A 202 -6.66 -12.05 -32.95
N ASP A 203 -6.08 -12.43 -34.08
CA ASP A 203 -5.35 -13.69 -34.24
C ASP A 203 -4.09 -13.69 -33.37
N ARG A 204 -3.34 -12.59 -33.34
CA ARG A 204 -2.17 -12.49 -32.45
C ARG A 204 -2.57 -12.61 -30.98
N PHE A 205 -3.69 -12.00 -30.58
CA PHE A 205 -4.22 -12.14 -29.23
C PHE A 205 -4.60 -13.59 -28.91
N ARG A 206 -5.37 -14.24 -29.81
CA ARG A 206 -5.76 -15.65 -29.67
C ARG A 206 -4.53 -16.55 -29.55
N GLN A 207 -3.54 -16.38 -30.43
CA GLN A 207 -2.27 -17.13 -30.42
C GLN A 207 -1.53 -17.03 -29.09
N ILE A 208 -1.38 -15.81 -28.54
CA ILE A 208 -0.72 -15.58 -27.25
C ILE A 208 -1.41 -16.38 -26.14
N LEU A 209 -2.75 -16.36 -26.10
CA LEU A 209 -3.51 -17.11 -25.11
C LEU A 209 -3.36 -18.62 -25.31
N THR A 210 -3.50 -19.12 -26.53
CA THR A 210 -3.41 -20.56 -26.81
C THR A 210 -2.02 -21.12 -26.54
N TYR A 211 -0.96 -20.37 -26.86
CA TYR A 211 0.41 -20.72 -26.52
C TYR A 211 0.62 -20.81 -25.01
N TRP A 212 0.15 -19.80 -24.27
CA TRP A 212 0.24 -19.86 -22.81
C TRP A 212 -0.52 -21.06 -22.24
N ILE A 213 -1.73 -21.34 -22.76
CA ILE A 213 -2.56 -22.48 -22.34
C ILE A 213 -1.83 -23.80 -22.59
N GLU A 214 -1.23 -23.97 -23.78
CA GLU A 214 -0.48 -25.17 -24.18
C GLU A 214 0.72 -25.40 -23.24
N ASP A 215 1.54 -24.38 -23.06
CA ASP A 215 2.75 -24.45 -22.25
C ASP A 215 2.46 -24.66 -20.75
N HIS A 216 1.23 -24.36 -20.31
CA HIS A 216 0.80 -24.45 -18.92
C HIS A 216 -0.30 -25.49 -18.67
N LYS A 217 -0.38 -26.55 -19.49
CA LYS A 217 -1.28 -27.71 -19.25
C LYS A 217 -0.92 -28.49 -17.97
N GLY A 218 0.37 -28.52 -17.62
CA GLY A 218 0.90 -29.30 -16.50
C GLY A 218 0.82 -28.61 -15.14
N ALA A 219 1.62 -29.12 -14.19
CA ALA A 219 1.75 -28.51 -12.87
C ALA A 219 2.35 -27.10 -12.98
N ARG A 220 1.66 -26.11 -12.41
CA ARG A 220 2.09 -24.71 -12.40
C ARG A 220 2.68 -24.34 -11.05
N SER A 221 3.74 -23.53 -11.07
CA SER A 221 4.35 -23.01 -9.85
C SER A 221 3.37 -22.13 -9.05
N TYR A 222 3.69 -21.89 -7.77
CA TYR A 222 2.89 -21.03 -6.91
C TYR A 222 2.66 -19.64 -7.53
N TRP A 223 3.70 -19.01 -8.07
CA TRP A 223 3.63 -17.63 -8.57
C TRP A 223 2.81 -17.50 -9.85
N VAL A 224 2.69 -18.55 -10.68
CA VAL A 224 1.79 -18.54 -11.83
C VAL A 224 0.32 -18.52 -11.39
N ASN A 225 0.01 -19.15 -10.25
CA ASN A 225 -1.35 -19.25 -9.69
C ASN A 225 -1.60 -18.31 -8.51
N ALA A 226 -0.66 -17.42 -8.17
CA ALA A 226 -0.86 -16.50 -7.05
C ALA A 226 -2.03 -15.54 -7.35
N SER A 227 -2.71 -15.08 -6.30
CA SER A 227 -4.04 -14.47 -6.39
C SER A 227 -4.16 -13.35 -7.43
N ILE A 228 -3.17 -12.45 -7.51
CA ILE A 228 -3.16 -11.38 -8.51
C ILE A 228 -3.00 -11.89 -9.95
N TYR A 229 -2.02 -12.74 -10.22
CA TYR A 229 -1.70 -13.16 -11.59
C TYR A 229 -2.72 -14.17 -12.12
N GLY A 230 -3.08 -15.16 -11.30
CA GLY A 230 -4.12 -16.13 -11.63
C GLY A 230 -5.50 -15.47 -11.77
N GLY A 231 -5.83 -14.52 -10.90
CA GLY A 231 -7.06 -13.75 -10.98
C GLY A 231 -7.19 -12.94 -12.27
N LEU A 232 -6.19 -12.10 -12.57
CA LEU A 232 -6.16 -11.30 -13.81
C LEU A 232 -6.17 -12.18 -15.07
N ARG A 233 -5.50 -13.34 -15.04
CA ARG A 233 -5.55 -14.29 -16.14
C ARG A 233 -6.93 -14.89 -16.32
N THR A 234 -7.58 -15.31 -15.22
CA THR A 234 -8.96 -15.83 -15.27
C THR A 234 -9.89 -14.77 -15.87
N GLN A 235 -9.80 -13.53 -15.43
CA GLN A 235 -10.56 -12.40 -15.99
C GLN A 235 -10.30 -12.21 -17.50
N THR A 236 -9.03 -12.30 -17.92
CA THR A 236 -8.64 -12.18 -19.34
C THR A 236 -9.20 -13.31 -20.17
N LEU A 237 -9.15 -14.55 -19.67
CA LEU A 237 -9.67 -15.73 -20.34
C LEU A 237 -11.20 -15.68 -20.50
N VAL A 238 -11.94 -15.19 -19.50
CA VAL A 238 -13.40 -15.00 -19.62
C VAL A 238 -13.75 -13.95 -20.67
N CYS A 239 -13.05 -12.82 -20.64
CA CYS A 239 -13.20 -11.77 -21.66
C CYS A 239 -12.96 -12.33 -23.08
N ALA A 240 -11.85 -13.06 -23.25
CA ALA A 240 -11.51 -13.68 -24.52
C ALA A 240 -12.53 -14.75 -24.94
N ALA A 241 -12.96 -15.62 -24.03
CA ALA A 241 -13.90 -16.70 -24.32
C ALA A 241 -15.27 -16.16 -24.77
N GLN A 242 -15.80 -15.14 -24.08
CA GLN A 242 -17.06 -14.51 -24.46
C GLN A 242 -16.97 -13.78 -25.81
N THR A 243 -15.84 -13.11 -26.08
CA THR A 243 -15.68 -12.31 -27.29
C THR A 243 -15.39 -13.17 -28.52
N LEU A 244 -14.51 -14.16 -28.39
CA LEU A 244 -14.01 -14.97 -29.50
C LEU A 244 -14.83 -16.23 -29.75
N ASN A 245 -15.69 -16.62 -28.80
CA ASN A 245 -16.42 -17.88 -28.80
C ASN A 245 -15.51 -19.10 -29.05
N ASP A 246 -14.31 -19.08 -28.47
CA ASP A 246 -13.28 -20.08 -28.66
C ASP A 246 -13.38 -21.17 -27.58
N PRO A 247 -13.63 -22.45 -27.94
CA PRO A 247 -13.85 -23.52 -26.97
C PRO A 247 -12.61 -23.87 -26.15
N VAL A 248 -11.40 -23.69 -26.69
CA VAL A 248 -10.14 -23.95 -25.98
C VAL A 248 -9.95 -22.89 -24.90
N ILE A 249 -10.17 -21.62 -25.25
CA ILE A 249 -10.08 -20.51 -24.29
C ILE A 249 -11.17 -20.62 -23.24
N ALA A 250 -12.41 -21.00 -23.62
CA ALA A 250 -13.51 -21.22 -22.68
C ALA A 250 -13.20 -22.33 -21.66
N ALA A 251 -12.64 -23.46 -22.11
CA ALA A 251 -12.23 -24.54 -21.22
C ALA A 251 -11.08 -24.10 -20.29
N ALA A 252 -10.13 -23.31 -20.79
CA ALA A 252 -9.06 -22.76 -19.97
C ALA A 252 -9.58 -21.77 -18.91
N ALA A 253 -10.54 -20.90 -19.27
CA ALA A 253 -11.19 -19.97 -18.35
C ALA A 253 -11.81 -20.70 -17.16
N ALA A 254 -12.62 -21.73 -17.45
CA ALA A 254 -13.28 -22.57 -16.46
C ALA A 254 -12.30 -23.29 -15.53
N SER A 255 -11.29 -23.92 -16.13
CA SER A 255 -10.25 -24.61 -15.37
C SER A 255 -9.48 -23.66 -14.45
N ASP A 256 -9.24 -22.43 -14.88
CA ASP A 256 -8.61 -21.40 -14.04
C ASP A 256 -9.52 -20.90 -12.93
N ALA A 257 -10.79 -20.63 -13.24
CA ALA A 257 -11.79 -20.25 -12.25
C ALA A 257 -11.92 -21.31 -11.16
N GLU A 258 -12.01 -22.61 -11.52
CA GLU A 258 -12.07 -23.72 -10.57
C GLU A 258 -10.85 -23.75 -9.65
N ARG A 259 -9.65 -23.52 -10.18
CA ARG A 259 -8.42 -23.41 -9.38
C ARG A 259 -8.45 -22.18 -8.47
N MET A 260 -8.99 -21.06 -8.94
CA MET A 260 -9.08 -19.84 -8.16
C MET A 260 -10.05 -19.98 -6.97
N VAL A 261 -11.13 -20.74 -7.13
CA VAL A 261 -12.10 -21.04 -6.06
C VAL A 261 -11.60 -22.18 -5.14
N SER A 262 -11.22 -23.33 -5.69
CA SER A 262 -10.85 -24.53 -4.91
C SER A 262 -9.58 -24.35 -4.08
N LYS A 263 -8.62 -23.55 -4.55
CA LYS A 263 -7.39 -23.24 -3.81
C LYS A 263 -7.52 -22.01 -2.93
N TYR A 264 -8.72 -21.43 -2.82
CA TYR A 264 -9.00 -20.36 -1.87
C TYR A 264 -9.13 -20.96 -0.46
N ARG A 265 -8.18 -20.63 0.41
CA ARG A 265 -8.03 -21.24 1.75
C ARG A 265 -8.53 -20.36 2.90
N VAL A 266 -9.16 -19.23 2.61
CA VAL A 266 -9.64 -18.33 3.65
C VAL A 266 -10.93 -18.90 4.22
N ALA A 267 -11.01 -18.99 5.55
CA ALA A 267 -12.08 -19.67 6.27
C ALA A 267 -13.47 -19.13 5.89
N PRO A 268 -14.53 -19.95 5.98
CA PRO A 268 -15.91 -19.57 5.66
C PRO A 268 -16.50 -18.48 6.59
N VAL A 269 -15.74 -18.01 7.58
CA VAL A 269 -16.08 -16.91 8.47
C VAL A 269 -14.87 -15.97 8.54
N ILE A 270 -15.11 -14.69 8.25
CA ILE A 270 -14.23 -13.51 8.42
C ILE A 270 -12.80 -13.88 8.81
N ALA A 271 -11.89 -14.04 7.85
CA ALA A 271 -10.55 -14.49 8.18
C ALA A 271 -9.51 -13.37 8.12
N ILE A 272 -8.96 -13.09 9.30
CA ILE A 272 -7.60 -12.61 9.52
C ILE A 272 -6.67 -13.40 8.58
N GLY A 273 -6.26 -12.79 7.47
CA GLY A 273 -5.45 -13.46 6.43
C GLY A 273 -5.79 -13.10 4.98
N ALA A 274 -6.98 -12.52 4.70
CA ALA A 274 -7.37 -12.10 3.35
C ALA A 274 -6.37 -11.09 2.74
N ASN A 275 -6.00 -11.24 1.46
CA ASN A 275 -5.16 -10.28 0.74
C ASN A 275 -6.04 -9.48 -0.22
N ASN A 276 -5.77 -8.18 -0.43
CA ASN A 276 -6.50 -7.39 -1.44
C ASN A 276 -6.52 -8.06 -2.83
N THR A 277 -5.44 -8.78 -3.18
CA THR A 277 -5.32 -9.51 -4.44
C THR A 277 -6.26 -10.71 -4.55
N ASP A 278 -6.87 -11.16 -3.45
CA ASP A 278 -7.92 -12.16 -3.47
C ASP A 278 -9.24 -11.60 -4.01
N LEU A 279 -9.47 -10.27 -3.99
CA LEU A 279 -10.60 -9.68 -4.71
C LEU A 279 -10.45 -9.93 -6.21
N ILE A 280 -9.27 -9.64 -6.77
CA ILE A 280 -8.95 -9.90 -8.19
C ILE A 280 -9.19 -11.37 -8.54
N ARG A 281 -8.69 -12.27 -7.69
CA ARG A 281 -8.84 -13.71 -7.82
C ARG A 281 -10.30 -14.14 -7.94
N GLN A 282 -11.12 -13.70 -6.99
CA GLN A 282 -12.51 -14.14 -6.91
C GLN A 282 -13.39 -13.40 -7.93
N THR A 283 -13.06 -12.16 -8.34
CA THR A 283 -13.74 -11.46 -9.44
C THR A 283 -13.62 -12.24 -10.75
N GLY A 284 -12.44 -12.79 -11.05
CA GLY A 284 -12.25 -13.62 -12.24
C GLY A 284 -13.09 -14.89 -12.22
N ALA A 285 -13.10 -15.60 -11.09
CA ALA A 285 -13.90 -16.81 -10.95
C ALA A 285 -15.42 -16.53 -10.98
N PHE A 286 -15.85 -15.45 -10.34
CA PHE A 286 -17.24 -15.01 -10.34
C PHE A 286 -17.72 -14.67 -11.76
N ALA A 287 -16.91 -13.94 -12.52
CA ALA A 287 -17.21 -13.60 -13.91
C ALA A 287 -17.36 -14.83 -14.80
N GLU A 288 -16.45 -15.79 -14.67
CA GLU A 288 -16.47 -17.04 -15.44
C GLU A 288 -17.73 -17.86 -15.15
N ALA A 289 -17.99 -18.11 -13.86
CA ALA A 289 -19.13 -18.92 -13.44
C ALA A 289 -20.45 -18.26 -13.85
N CYS A 290 -20.54 -16.93 -13.74
CA CYS A 290 -21.72 -16.20 -14.15
C CYS A 290 -21.95 -16.25 -15.68
N TRP A 291 -20.89 -16.03 -16.47
CA TRP A 291 -20.96 -16.11 -17.92
C TRP A 291 -21.44 -17.49 -18.42
N ARG A 292 -20.99 -18.57 -17.77
CA ARG A 292 -21.38 -19.95 -18.13
C ARG A 292 -22.71 -20.42 -17.53
N GLY A 293 -23.30 -19.65 -16.61
CA GLY A 293 -24.51 -20.06 -15.89
C GLY A 293 -24.26 -21.09 -14.77
N ASP A 294 -23.03 -21.26 -14.29
CA ASP A 294 -22.73 -22.08 -13.10
C ASP A 294 -23.09 -21.30 -11.83
N THR A 295 -24.35 -21.47 -11.40
CA THR A 295 -24.89 -20.76 -10.24
C THR A 295 -24.20 -21.14 -8.92
N ALA A 296 -23.80 -22.41 -8.75
CA ALA A 296 -23.17 -22.87 -7.52
C ALA A 296 -21.78 -22.25 -7.34
N MET A 297 -20.98 -22.24 -8.41
CA MET A 297 -19.65 -21.63 -8.38
C MET A 297 -19.72 -20.10 -8.33
N ARG A 298 -20.70 -19.49 -9.03
CA ARG A 298 -20.97 -18.05 -8.95
C ARG A 298 -21.24 -17.63 -7.50
N ASP A 299 -22.17 -18.31 -6.84
CA ASP A 299 -22.58 -17.95 -5.47
C ASP A 299 -21.43 -18.18 -4.48
N ARG A 300 -20.62 -19.23 -4.69
CA ARG A 300 -19.41 -19.47 -3.91
C ARG A 300 -18.37 -18.37 -4.11
N ALA A 301 -18.08 -17.97 -5.35
CA ALA A 301 -17.13 -16.91 -5.66
C ALA A 301 -17.61 -15.55 -5.13
N TRP A 302 -18.91 -15.26 -5.21
CA TRP A 302 -19.51 -14.07 -4.61
C TRP A 302 -19.38 -14.06 -3.09
N ALA A 303 -19.70 -15.17 -2.41
CA ALA A 303 -19.50 -15.28 -0.96
C ALA A 303 -18.03 -15.06 -0.58
N ASN A 304 -17.08 -15.56 -1.37
CA ASN A 304 -15.66 -15.28 -1.15
C ASN A 304 -15.33 -13.80 -1.34
N LEU A 305 -15.86 -13.12 -2.38
CA LEU A 305 -15.66 -11.68 -2.60
C LEU A 305 -16.11 -10.86 -1.39
N VAL A 306 -17.32 -11.12 -0.89
CA VAL A 306 -17.86 -10.47 0.30
C VAL A 306 -17.00 -10.78 1.52
N GLY A 307 -16.55 -12.02 1.69
CA GLY A 307 -15.66 -12.43 2.77
C GLY A 307 -14.30 -11.73 2.73
N VAL A 308 -13.68 -11.62 1.54
CA VAL A 308 -12.42 -10.90 1.35
C VAL A 308 -12.60 -9.43 1.70
N ALA A 309 -13.63 -8.77 1.16
CA ALA A 309 -13.88 -7.35 1.38
C ALA A 309 -13.99 -7.01 2.88
N ASN A 310 -14.77 -7.79 3.64
CA ASN A 310 -14.89 -7.66 5.10
C ASN A 310 -13.62 -8.09 5.86
N GLY A 311 -12.72 -8.84 5.24
CA GLY A 311 -11.44 -9.24 5.83
C GLY A 311 -10.31 -8.23 5.62
N ILE A 312 -10.47 -7.28 4.71
CA ILE A 312 -9.47 -6.25 4.38
C ILE A 312 -9.90 -4.82 4.73
N ILE A 313 -11.20 -4.60 4.95
CA ILE A 313 -11.77 -3.36 5.46
C ILE A 313 -12.58 -3.66 6.72
N GLN A 314 -12.36 -2.88 7.76
CA GLN A 314 -13.09 -2.96 9.02
C GLN A 314 -14.50 -2.38 8.87
N SER A 315 -15.39 -2.67 9.82
CA SER A 315 -16.77 -2.14 9.80
C SER A 315 -16.86 -0.61 9.85
N ASP A 316 -15.81 0.07 10.33
CA ASP A 316 -15.69 1.53 10.34
C ASP A 316 -15.02 2.10 9.07
N GLY A 317 -14.79 1.26 8.05
CA GLY A 317 -14.20 1.66 6.77
C GLY A 317 -12.68 1.69 6.74
N SER A 318 -12.00 1.55 7.88
CA SER A 318 -10.53 1.58 7.91
C SER A 318 -9.91 0.30 7.32
N ASP A 319 -8.79 0.47 6.62
CA ASP A 319 -8.05 -0.65 6.06
C ASP A 319 -7.30 -1.43 7.15
N VAL A 320 -7.07 -2.72 6.89
CA VAL A 320 -6.20 -3.57 7.75
C VAL A 320 -4.73 -3.56 7.30
N GLU A 321 -4.43 -2.88 6.20
CA GLU A 321 -3.13 -2.88 5.54
C GLU A 321 -2.13 -1.94 6.20
N GLY A 322 -2.59 -1.07 7.10
CA GLY A 322 -1.76 -0.09 7.78
C GLY A 322 -1.33 1.07 6.87
N SER A 323 -2.09 1.34 5.81
CA SER A 323 -1.80 2.42 4.86
C SER A 323 -3.09 3.01 4.26
N PRO A 324 -3.44 4.27 4.62
CA PRO A 324 -4.56 4.99 3.98
C PRO A 324 -4.44 5.07 2.47
N GLY A 325 -3.23 5.18 1.92
CA GLY A 325 -2.99 5.16 0.47
C GLY A 325 -3.42 3.84 -0.18
N TYR A 326 -3.27 2.71 0.53
CA TYR A 326 -3.72 1.42 0.04
C TYR A 326 -5.24 1.23 0.10
N ALA A 327 -5.95 1.92 1.00
CA ALA A 327 -7.41 1.94 0.98
C ALA A 327 -7.95 2.46 -0.36
N ILE A 328 -7.25 3.39 -0.99
CA ILE A 328 -7.59 3.89 -2.33
C ILE A 328 -7.46 2.79 -3.38
N TYR A 329 -6.41 1.97 -3.31
CA TYR A 329 -6.26 0.81 -4.20
C TYR A 329 -7.40 -0.20 -4.00
N ILE A 330 -7.71 -0.54 -2.74
CA ILE A 330 -8.81 -1.45 -2.39
C ILE A 330 -10.15 -0.92 -2.94
N GLU A 331 -10.39 0.38 -2.89
CA GLU A 331 -11.60 1.00 -3.43
C GLU A 331 -11.81 0.70 -4.91
N ASN A 332 -10.75 0.75 -5.73
CA ASN A 332 -10.87 0.38 -7.15
C ASN A 332 -11.23 -1.10 -7.31
N LEU A 333 -10.63 -1.97 -6.51
CA LEU A 333 -10.97 -3.40 -6.56
C LEU A 333 -12.43 -3.63 -6.20
N LEU A 334 -12.98 -2.88 -5.23
CA LEU A 334 -14.40 -2.96 -4.90
C LEU A 334 -15.30 -2.38 -6.02
N LYS A 335 -14.87 -1.33 -6.73
CA LYS A 335 -15.56 -0.89 -7.96
C LYS A 335 -15.58 -1.97 -9.02
N ASP A 336 -14.49 -2.72 -9.17
CA ASP A 336 -14.41 -3.83 -10.13
C ASP A 336 -15.37 -4.95 -9.73
N VAL A 337 -15.47 -5.24 -8.43
CA VAL A 337 -16.45 -6.19 -7.86
C VAL A 337 -17.89 -5.74 -8.12
N GLU A 338 -18.24 -4.47 -7.91
CA GLU A 338 -19.58 -3.96 -8.19
C GLU A 338 -19.93 -4.01 -9.67
N ARG A 339 -19.00 -3.65 -10.55
CA ARG A 339 -19.24 -3.76 -12.00
C ARG A 339 -19.47 -5.21 -12.40
N ALA A 340 -18.67 -6.14 -11.87
CA ALA A 340 -18.87 -7.56 -12.08
C ALA A 340 -20.25 -8.02 -11.55
N ALA A 341 -20.64 -7.60 -10.35
CA ALA A 341 -21.94 -7.93 -9.76
C ALA A 341 -23.09 -7.42 -10.62
N ALA A 342 -23.02 -6.17 -11.10
CA ALA A 342 -24.02 -5.58 -11.99
C ALA A 342 -24.12 -6.35 -13.33
N THR A 343 -22.99 -6.72 -13.94
CA THR A 343 -22.98 -7.56 -15.15
C THR A 343 -23.61 -8.94 -14.90
N CYS A 344 -23.46 -9.48 -13.70
CA CYS A 344 -24.06 -10.74 -13.27
C CYS A 344 -25.48 -10.59 -12.68
N GLN A 345 -26.03 -9.38 -12.63
CA GLN A 345 -27.32 -9.08 -12.03
C GLN A 345 -27.43 -9.51 -10.55
N ILE A 346 -26.34 -9.38 -9.81
CA ILE A 346 -26.26 -9.62 -8.36
C ILE A 346 -26.28 -8.28 -7.62
N MET A 347 -27.07 -8.20 -6.54
CA MET A 347 -27.11 -7.04 -5.65
C MET A 347 -25.79 -6.91 -4.88
N SER A 348 -25.22 -5.71 -4.86
CA SER A 348 -23.92 -5.43 -4.23
C SER A 348 -23.97 -4.30 -3.19
N ASP A 349 -25.13 -4.04 -2.59
CA ASP A 349 -25.34 -2.95 -1.62
C ASP A 349 -24.37 -3.04 -0.42
N ASN A 350 -24.01 -4.26 -0.03
CA ASN A 350 -23.02 -4.51 1.02
C ASN A 350 -21.60 -4.03 0.63
N ILE A 351 -21.21 -4.17 -0.64
CA ILE A 351 -19.93 -3.67 -1.16
C ILE A 351 -19.97 -2.14 -1.27
N ALA A 352 -21.09 -1.59 -1.75
CA ALA A 352 -21.29 -0.14 -1.86
C ALA A 352 -21.26 0.55 -0.48
N ALA A 353 -21.91 -0.04 0.54
CA ALA A 353 -21.87 0.45 1.91
C ALA A 353 -20.45 0.44 2.51
N LEU A 354 -19.67 -0.60 2.21
CA LEU A 354 -18.28 -0.72 2.65
C LEU A 354 -17.40 0.38 2.02
N ARG A 355 -17.56 0.64 0.71
CA ARG A 355 -16.90 1.78 0.04
C ARG A 355 -17.31 3.12 0.63
N GLY A 356 -18.59 3.30 0.93
CA GLY A 356 -19.10 4.50 1.61
C GLY A 356 -18.41 4.77 2.95
N SER A 357 -18.11 3.72 3.72
CA SER A 357 -17.36 3.83 4.98
C SER A 357 -15.87 4.13 4.73
N LEU A 358 -15.28 3.52 3.70
CA LEU A 358 -13.90 3.78 3.29
C LEU A 358 -13.68 5.24 2.87
N TYR A 359 -14.66 5.88 2.23
CA TYR A 359 -14.59 7.31 1.91
C TYR A 359 -14.48 8.20 3.15
N ASP A 360 -15.19 7.86 4.23
CA ASP A 360 -15.06 8.57 5.51
C ASP A 360 -13.63 8.49 6.03
N PHE A 361 -13.12 7.25 6.15
CA PHE A 361 -11.79 6.97 6.66
C PHE A 361 -10.68 7.67 5.88
N VAL A 362 -10.67 7.53 4.54
CA VAL A 362 -9.63 8.14 3.70
C VAL A 362 -9.73 9.66 3.75
N SER A 363 -10.95 10.23 3.77
CA SER A 363 -11.12 11.68 3.88
C SER A 363 -10.58 12.20 5.22
N GLN A 364 -10.82 11.48 6.31
CA GLN A 364 -10.29 11.80 7.64
C GLN A 364 -8.76 11.71 7.72
N ALA A 365 -8.11 10.88 6.90
CA ALA A 365 -6.66 10.77 6.81
C ALA A 365 -5.99 11.92 6.03
N VAL A 366 -6.76 12.81 5.39
CA VAL A 366 -6.22 13.93 4.61
C VAL A 366 -6.01 15.17 5.46
N ARG A 367 -4.79 15.70 5.35
CA ARG A 367 -4.32 16.91 6.03
C ARG A 367 -4.92 18.17 5.38
N PRO A 368 -4.83 19.34 6.04
CA PRO A 368 -5.34 20.60 5.51
C PRO A 368 -4.68 21.12 4.22
N ASP A 369 -3.51 20.62 3.83
CA ASP A 369 -2.91 20.86 2.50
C ASP A 369 -3.50 19.95 1.40
N PHE A 370 -4.58 19.21 1.70
CA PHE A 370 -5.25 18.28 0.80
C PHE A 370 -4.35 17.16 0.29
N LYS A 371 -3.44 16.71 1.16
CA LYS A 371 -2.60 15.53 0.94
C LYS A 371 -2.82 14.50 2.05
N LEU A 372 -2.67 13.23 1.70
CA LEU A 372 -2.73 12.14 2.67
C LEU A 372 -1.61 12.25 3.72
N ALA A 373 -1.92 11.87 4.95
CA ALA A 373 -0.91 11.56 5.95
C ALA A 373 -0.08 10.34 5.48
N SER A 374 1.25 10.47 5.45
CA SER A 374 2.19 9.49 4.89
C SER A 374 2.38 8.22 5.74
N ILE A 375 1.31 7.71 6.33
CA ILE A 375 1.32 6.56 7.24
C ILE A 375 1.51 5.26 6.46
N GLY A 376 2.45 4.44 6.90
CA GLY A 376 2.75 3.16 6.25
C GLY A 376 3.22 3.38 4.81
N ASP A 377 2.73 2.56 3.89
CA ASP A 377 3.00 2.74 2.47
C ASP A 377 2.09 3.79 1.80
N THR A 378 1.90 4.95 2.44
CA THR A 378 1.14 6.07 1.87
C THR A 378 2.10 7.15 1.40
N LEU A 379 1.96 7.61 0.15
CA LEU A 379 2.69 8.77 -0.34
C LEU A 379 2.04 10.07 0.15
N ASN A 380 2.88 11.10 0.29
CA ASN A 380 2.45 12.46 0.58
C ASN A 380 1.85 13.12 -0.68
N GLU A 381 0.65 12.69 -1.08
CA GLU A 381 0.00 13.11 -2.31
C GLU A 381 -1.49 13.40 -2.13
N SER A 382 -2.06 14.15 -3.07
CA SER A 382 -3.50 14.40 -3.15
C SER A 382 -4.26 13.19 -3.66
N LEU A 383 -5.54 13.08 -3.29
CA LEU A 383 -6.39 12.00 -3.76
C LEU A 383 -6.53 12.01 -5.29
N PRO A 384 -6.53 10.85 -5.95
CA PRO A 384 -6.81 10.76 -7.38
C PRO A 384 -8.20 11.30 -7.72
N LYS A 385 -8.37 11.85 -8.93
CA LYS A 385 -9.64 12.42 -9.41
C LYS A 385 -10.82 11.43 -9.37
N THR A 386 -10.53 10.13 -9.42
CA THR A 386 -11.51 9.05 -9.54
C THR A 386 -11.93 8.45 -8.21
N PHE A 387 -11.24 8.78 -7.11
CA PHE A 387 -11.55 8.26 -5.78
C PHE A 387 -12.83 8.90 -5.25
N GLY A 388 -13.78 8.06 -4.82
CA GLY A 388 -15.01 8.52 -4.18
C GLY A 388 -15.87 9.44 -5.05
N SER A 389 -15.81 9.30 -6.37
CA SER A 389 -16.64 10.11 -7.27
C SER A 389 -18.13 10.00 -6.90
N GLY A 390 -18.75 11.15 -6.65
CA GLY A 390 -20.14 11.26 -6.19
C GLY A 390 -20.31 11.22 -4.66
N ASP A 391 -19.27 10.88 -3.89
CA ASP A 391 -19.28 11.02 -2.43
C ASP A 391 -18.90 12.45 -2.03
N PRO A 392 -19.74 13.16 -1.26
CA PRO A 392 -19.50 14.57 -0.97
C PRO A 392 -18.25 14.82 -0.12
N ARG A 393 -17.78 13.84 0.67
CA ARG A 393 -16.56 13.97 1.51
C ARG A 393 -15.31 13.82 0.67
N ALA A 394 -15.28 12.83 -0.22
CA ALA A 394 -14.20 12.66 -1.17
C ALA A 394 -14.10 13.87 -2.11
N GLU A 395 -15.23 14.37 -2.61
CA GLU A 395 -15.31 15.59 -3.43
C GLU A 395 -14.77 16.83 -2.69
N TRP A 396 -15.10 16.98 -1.40
CA TRP A 396 -14.55 18.05 -0.55
C TRP A 396 -13.04 18.04 -0.53
N VAL A 397 -12.44 16.89 -0.25
CA VAL A 397 -10.99 16.79 -0.16
C VAL A 397 -10.33 16.98 -1.53
N ARG A 398 -10.88 16.35 -2.57
CA ARG A 398 -10.31 16.35 -3.92
C ARG A 398 -10.38 17.71 -4.62
N SER A 399 -11.37 18.53 -4.24
CA SER A 399 -11.59 19.88 -4.76
C SER A 399 -10.85 20.97 -3.97
N GLY A 400 -10.07 20.61 -2.95
CA GLY A 400 -9.44 21.60 -2.08
C GLY A 400 -10.45 22.38 -1.23
N GLY A 401 -11.58 21.75 -0.87
CA GLY A 401 -12.64 22.35 -0.08
C GLY A 401 -13.56 23.30 -0.87
N THR A 402 -13.61 23.18 -2.19
CA THR A 402 -14.44 24.07 -3.04
C THR A 402 -15.76 23.44 -3.47
N GLN A 403 -15.92 22.12 -3.36
CA GLN A 403 -17.11 21.36 -3.76
C GLN A 403 -17.37 20.21 -2.76
N GLY A 404 -18.61 19.75 -2.62
CA GLY A 404 -18.95 18.69 -1.66
C GLY A 404 -19.05 19.22 -0.22
N THR A 405 -18.93 18.32 0.76
CA THR A 405 -19.01 18.66 2.19
C THR A 405 -17.96 17.88 2.99
N PRO A 406 -17.23 18.50 3.92
CA PRO A 406 -16.24 17.78 4.71
C PRO A 406 -16.89 16.70 5.57
N PRO A 407 -16.11 15.69 6.04
CA PRO A 407 -16.55 14.82 7.12
C PRO A 407 -17.05 15.61 8.33
N ALA A 408 -18.11 15.15 8.98
CA ALA A 408 -18.72 15.87 10.10
C ALA A 408 -17.81 15.90 11.34
N GLN A 409 -17.08 14.81 11.58
CA GLN A 409 -16.22 14.67 12.76
C GLN A 409 -14.88 15.37 12.54
N ILE A 410 -14.35 16.02 13.58
CA ILE A 410 -12.98 16.56 13.61
C ILE A 410 -12.05 15.76 14.52
N TYR A 411 -12.58 14.73 15.18
CA TYR A 411 -11.83 13.71 15.89
C TYR A 411 -12.44 12.35 15.54
N SER A 412 -11.63 11.38 15.14
CA SER A 412 -12.10 10.05 14.74
C SER A 412 -11.07 8.99 15.07
N THR A 413 -11.56 7.85 15.55
CA THR A 413 -10.75 6.66 15.83
C THR A 413 -11.25 5.48 15.02
N TYR A 414 -10.33 4.67 14.54
CA TYR A 414 -10.59 3.56 13.63
C TYR A 414 -9.91 2.28 14.10
N SER A 415 -10.60 1.16 13.90
CA SER A 415 -10.21 -0.20 14.29
C SER A 415 -8.98 -0.71 13.53
N GLY A 416 -8.68 -0.15 12.35
CA GLY A 416 -7.41 -0.32 11.63
C GLY A 416 -6.19 0.29 12.36
N GLY A 417 -6.43 0.91 13.51
CA GLY A 417 -5.41 1.42 14.41
C GLY A 417 -5.10 2.90 14.23
N TYR A 418 -6.03 3.68 13.69
CA TYR A 418 -5.83 5.10 13.40
C TYR A 418 -6.59 5.98 14.37
N THR A 419 -6.00 7.12 14.70
CA THR A 419 -6.71 8.26 15.29
C THR A 419 -6.34 9.49 14.50
N PHE A 420 -7.34 10.26 14.09
CA PHE A 420 -7.16 11.55 13.43
C PHE A 420 -7.85 12.61 14.26
N GLY A 421 -7.17 13.72 14.52
CA GLY A 421 -7.75 14.88 15.18
C GLY A 421 -7.35 16.15 14.46
N ARG A 422 -8.25 17.14 14.44
CA ARG A 422 -8.01 18.43 13.80
C ARG A 422 -8.69 19.58 14.54
N SER A 423 -8.24 20.79 14.24
CA SER A 423 -8.86 22.05 14.68
C SER A 423 -10.21 22.29 14.00
N GLY A 424 -10.32 21.90 12.73
CA GLY A 424 -11.50 22.08 11.89
C GLY A 424 -11.23 21.68 10.43
N TRP A 425 -12.27 21.75 9.59
CA TRP A 425 -12.17 21.49 8.15
C TRP A 425 -12.08 22.76 7.29
N GLN A 426 -12.68 23.85 7.78
CA GLN A 426 -12.73 25.15 7.11
C GLN A 426 -12.14 26.19 8.06
N THR A 427 -10.83 26.27 8.05
CA THR A 427 -10.12 27.20 8.93
C THR A 427 -10.20 28.60 8.36
N GLN A 428 -10.73 29.54 9.16
CA GLN A 428 -10.75 30.94 8.79
C GLN A 428 -9.32 31.46 8.57
N PRO A 429 -9.10 32.46 7.71
CA PRO A 429 -7.79 33.10 7.56
C PRO A 429 -7.21 33.50 8.93
N GLY A 430 -6.01 33.00 9.25
CA GLY A 430 -5.35 33.24 10.55
C GLY A 430 -5.79 32.32 11.70
N GLY A 431 -6.80 31.47 11.49
CA GLY A 431 -7.17 30.39 12.41
C GLY A 431 -6.22 29.20 12.37
N PHE A 432 -6.37 28.30 13.33
CA PHE A 432 -5.55 27.08 13.41
C PHE A 432 -6.02 26.04 12.40
N ASP A 433 -5.09 25.47 11.64
CA ASP A 433 -5.22 24.33 10.73
C ASP A 433 -4.43 23.13 11.26
N THR A 434 -4.41 22.95 12.57
CA THR A 434 -3.75 21.81 13.17
C THR A 434 -4.48 20.52 12.83
N PHE A 435 -3.72 19.54 12.34
CA PHE A 435 -4.11 18.17 12.13
C PHE A 435 -3.05 17.26 12.75
N TYR A 436 -3.47 16.20 13.42
CA TYR A 436 -2.56 15.17 13.90
C TYR A 436 -3.12 13.78 13.61
N SER A 437 -2.20 12.83 13.46
CA SER A 437 -2.53 11.41 13.42
C SER A 437 -1.79 10.68 14.53
N LEU A 438 -2.42 9.68 15.14
CA LEU A 438 -1.81 8.81 16.12
C LEU A 438 -2.08 7.35 15.76
N ARG A 439 -1.03 6.52 15.83
CA ARG A 439 -1.09 5.11 15.40
C ARG A 439 -1.07 4.15 16.56
N SER A 440 -2.07 3.27 16.63
CA SER A 440 -1.96 2.00 17.35
C SER A 440 -1.57 0.91 16.35
N SER A 441 -1.15 -0.27 16.83
CA SER A 441 -0.78 -1.36 15.94
C SER A 441 -1.98 -1.78 15.09
N SER A 442 -1.74 -1.97 13.79
CA SER A 442 -2.72 -2.67 12.94
C SER A 442 -3.05 -4.03 13.56
N SER A 443 -4.31 -4.45 13.43
CA SER A 443 -4.73 -5.82 13.77
C SER A 443 -4.03 -6.88 12.92
N ARG A 444 -3.36 -6.47 11.83
CA ARG A 444 -2.55 -7.33 10.94
C ARG A 444 -1.16 -6.72 10.70
N PRO A 445 -0.28 -6.69 11.72
CA PRO A 445 1.01 -5.98 11.65
C PRO A 445 2.07 -6.65 10.73
N ALA A 446 1.71 -7.73 10.03
CA ALA A 446 2.57 -8.46 9.11
C ALA A 446 2.13 -8.33 7.64
N THR A 447 1.20 -7.42 7.32
CA THR A 447 0.89 -7.09 5.93
C THR A 447 2.10 -6.43 5.25
N PRO A 448 2.22 -6.52 3.91
CA PRO A 448 3.32 -5.90 3.19
C PRO A 448 3.42 -4.39 3.39
N HIS A 449 2.28 -3.74 3.63
CA HIS A 449 2.13 -2.29 3.66
C HIS A 449 2.11 -1.67 5.05
N ALA A 450 1.88 -2.48 6.09
CA ALA A 450 1.94 -2.03 7.46
C ALA A 450 3.39 -1.83 7.87
N HIS A 451 3.63 -0.71 8.54
CA HIS A 451 4.88 -0.45 9.24
C HIS A 451 4.72 -0.78 10.73
N ASP A 452 5.84 -0.83 11.42
CA ASP A 452 5.88 -0.99 12.87
C ASP A 452 5.79 0.37 13.58
N ASP A 453 4.68 1.05 13.33
CA ASP A 453 4.45 2.47 13.59
C ASP A 453 3.58 2.72 14.84
N GLY A 454 3.32 1.70 15.66
CA GLY A 454 2.56 1.87 16.90
C GLY A 454 3.17 2.96 17.80
N GLY A 455 2.33 3.83 18.36
CA GLY A 455 2.73 5.02 19.11
C GLY A 455 3.18 6.21 18.25
N SER A 456 3.27 6.07 16.91
CA SER A 456 3.69 7.16 16.02
C SER A 456 2.66 8.28 16.00
N LEU A 457 3.13 9.52 16.11
CA LEU A 457 2.34 10.75 16.02
C LEU A 457 2.84 11.59 14.85
N THR A 458 1.94 12.07 13.99
CA THR A 458 2.24 13.13 13.02
C THR A 458 1.55 14.42 13.42
N ILE A 459 2.13 15.58 13.08
CA ILE A 459 1.58 16.90 13.39
C ILE A 459 1.78 17.81 12.19
N TYR A 460 0.68 18.29 11.65
CA TYR A 460 0.62 19.36 10.66
C TYR A 460 -0.06 20.58 11.29
N SER A 461 0.48 21.76 11.06
CA SER A 461 -0.13 23.02 11.50
C SER A 461 0.51 24.20 10.79
N ARG A 462 -0.26 25.27 10.60
CA ARG A 462 0.11 26.53 9.95
C ARG A 462 0.69 26.33 8.55
N GLY A 463 0.13 25.42 7.75
CA GLY A 463 0.66 25.16 6.42
C GLY A 463 1.93 24.28 6.37
N VAL A 464 2.34 23.68 7.50
CA VAL A 464 3.63 22.96 7.61
C VAL A 464 3.45 21.59 8.26
N ASP A 465 4.05 20.58 7.67
CA ASP A 465 4.20 19.24 8.25
C ASP A 465 5.40 19.23 9.20
N TRP A 466 5.14 19.40 10.51
CA TRP A 466 6.19 19.59 11.52
C TRP A 466 6.77 18.28 12.02
N VAL A 467 5.90 17.28 12.19
CA VAL A 467 6.25 15.93 12.60
C VAL A 467 5.60 14.99 11.60
N GLY A 468 6.42 14.35 10.77
CA GLY A 468 5.93 13.50 9.69
C GLY A 468 6.14 12.01 9.93
N ASP A 469 5.87 11.25 8.88
CA ASP A 469 6.18 9.82 8.78
C ASP A 469 7.02 9.58 7.50
N PRO A 470 8.00 8.65 7.51
CA PRO A 470 8.92 8.44 6.38
C PRO A 470 8.26 8.03 5.06
N GLY A 471 7.07 7.42 5.11
CA GLY A 471 6.40 6.85 3.92
C GLY A 471 7.11 5.60 3.33
N PRO A 472 6.74 5.16 2.12
CA PRO A 472 7.08 3.83 1.59
C PRO A 472 8.51 3.64 1.07
N TYR A 473 9.16 4.71 0.62
CA TYR A 473 10.33 4.73 -0.27
C TYR A 473 10.07 3.98 -1.58
N ARG A 474 10.43 2.69 -1.69
CA ARG A 474 10.07 1.78 -2.80
C ARG A 474 10.07 0.33 -2.34
N TYR A 475 9.40 -0.52 -3.11
CA TYR A 475 9.47 -1.96 -2.93
C TYR A 475 10.78 -2.52 -3.45
N GLU A 476 11.69 -2.79 -2.52
CA GLU A 476 12.90 -3.55 -2.76
C GLU A 476 13.25 -4.25 -1.45
N ASN A 477 12.90 -5.54 -1.34
CA ASN A 477 13.00 -6.25 -0.06
C ASN A 477 14.45 -6.41 0.44
N SER A 478 15.43 -6.35 -0.47
CA SER A 478 16.86 -6.32 -0.15
C SER A 478 17.36 -4.93 0.26
N SER A 479 16.57 -3.87 0.10
CA SER A 479 16.98 -2.51 0.43
C SER A 479 17.04 -2.30 1.93
N PRO A 480 18.22 -1.97 2.51
CA PRO A 480 18.33 -1.66 3.93
C PRO A 480 17.48 -0.45 4.34
N LEU A 481 17.29 0.51 3.42
CA LEU A 481 16.42 1.65 3.66
C LEU A 481 14.94 1.23 3.74
N ARG A 482 14.48 0.34 2.84
CA ARG A 482 13.11 -0.20 2.92
C ARG A 482 12.87 -0.94 4.22
N ALA A 483 13.83 -1.78 4.65
CA ALA A 483 13.75 -2.45 5.94
C ALA A 483 13.71 -1.47 7.12
N PHE A 484 14.48 -0.38 7.04
CA PHE A 484 14.52 0.65 8.07
C PHE A 484 13.21 1.44 8.17
N VAL A 485 12.66 1.95 7.05
CA VAL A 485 11.42 2.76 7.09
C VAL A 485 10.23 2.00 7.65
N LYS A 486 10.19 0.67 7.50
CA LYS A 486 9.16 -0.18 8.11
C LYS A 486 9.35 -0.44 9.61
N SER A 487 10.49 -0.04 10.18
CA SER A 487 10.86 -0.37 11.56
C SER A 487 10.44 0.72 12.55
N ARG A 488 10.23 0.34 13.82
CA ARG A 488 9.92 1.30 14.90
C ARG A 488 10.86 2.51 14.99
N ASN A 489 12.12 2.36 14.59
CA ASN A 489 13.12 3.44 14.66
C ASN A 489 12.87 4.58 13.66
N ALA A 490 12.07 4.35 12.61
CA ALA A 490 11.80 5.32 11.56
C ALA A 490 10.59 6.21 11.84
N HIS A 491 9.85 5.97 12.93
CA HIS A 491 8.59 6.66 13.22
C HIS A 491 8.70 7.61 14.43
N SER A 492 7.72 8.50 14.56
CA SER A 492 7.62 9.48 15.65
C SER A 492 7.03 8.85 16.92
N SER A 493 7.70 7.80 17.38
CA SER A 493 7.30 6.92 18.48
C SER A 493 8.44 6.84 19.53
N PHE A 494 8.49 5.78 20.31
CA PHE A 494 9.60 5.49 21.21
C PHE A 494 10.21 4.12 20.91
N THR A 495 11.45 3.95 21.35
CA THR A 495 12.18 2.68 21.28
C THR A 495 12.79 2.35 22.64
N VAL A 496 12.98 1.06 22.93
CA VAL A 496 13.60 0.61 24.18
C VAL A 496 14.84 -0.22 23.85
N SER A 497 16.01 0.22 24.29
CA SER A 497 17.25 -0.53 24.08
C SER A 497 17.43 -1.63 25.12
N ASN A 498 18.10 -2.72 24.72
CA ASN A 498 18.47 -3.83 25.59
C ASN A 498 17.27 -4.51 26.29
N VAL A 499 16.12 -4.57 25.62
CA VAL A 499 14.91 -5.26 26.06
C VAL A 499 14.40 -6.15 24.93
N ALA A 500 14.04 -7.39 25.26
CA ALA A 500 13.43 -8.30 24.30
C ALA A 500 12.11 -7.73 23.77
N ARG A 501 11.88 -7.90 22.47
CA ARG A 501 10.77 -7.27 21.77
C ARG A 501 9.89 -8.29 21.06
N ASN A 502 8.59 -8.24 21.32
CA ASN A 502 7.57 -8.97 20.58
C ASN A 502 6.64 -7.99 19.85
N LYS A 503 6.87 -7.77 18.55
CA LYS A 503 6.04 -6.86 17.75
C LYS A 503 4.56 -7.26 17.68
N TYR A 504 4.25 -8.55 17.84
CA TYR A 504 2.88 -9.07 17.76
C TYR A 504 2.04 -8.76 19.00
N ALA A 505 2.67 -8.43 20.13
CA ALA A 505 1.95 -7.94 21.31
C ALA A 505 1.29 -6.57 21.06
N GLY A 506 1.88 -5.80 20.14
CA GLY A 506 1.33 -4.56 19.59
C GLY A 506 1.24 -3.39 20.58
N VAL A 507 0.75 -2.28 20.03
CA VAL A 507 0.36 -1.06 20.74
C VAL A 507 -1.14 -0.95 20.63
N LYS A 508 -1.85 -0.83 21.75
CA LYS A 508 -3.33 -0.83 21.77
C LYS A 508 -3.86 0.49 22.29
N SER A 509 -4.99 0.94 21.77
CA SER A 509 -5.73 2.04 22.41
C SER A 509 -6.22 1.59 23.79
N SER A 510 -6.05 2.47 24.77
CA SER A 510 -6.51 2.31 26.15
C SER A 510 -7.50 3.39 26.56
N LEU A 511 -7.45 4.55 25.88
CA LEU A 511 -8.38 5.65 26.03
C LEU A 511 -8.49 6.38 24.69
N SER A 512 -9.71 6.73 24.29
CA SER A 512 -9.98 7.61 23.16
C SER A 512 -11.21 8.44 23.51
N GLY A 513 -11.09 9.76 23.49
CA GLY A 513 -12.16 10.67 23.83
C GLY A 513 -11.93 12.06 23.27
N SER A 514 -13.01 12.78 23.00
CA SER A 514 -12.96 14.16 22.56
C SER A 514 -14.18 14.93 23.04
N GLU A 515 -13.95 16.17 23.41
CA GLU A 515 -14.96 17.15 23.83
C GLU A 515 -15.16 18.22 22.73
N TRP A 516 -14.84 17.89 21.48
CA TRP A 516 -14.77 18.87 20.39
C TRP A 516 -16.11 19.57 20.12
N GLN A 517 -17.24 18.90 20.37
CA GLN A 517 -18.58 19.47 20.18
C GLN A 517 -18.83 20.71 21.05
N THR A 518 -18.14 20.80 22.20
CA THR A 518 -18.17 21.97 23.10
C THR A 518 -16.90 22.81 22.99
N GLY A 519 -16.08 22.59 21.96
CA GLY A 519 -14.78 23.26 21.76
C GLY A 519 -13.68 22.80 22.71
N GLY A 520 -13.87 21.68 23.41
CA GLY A 520 -12.94 21.13 24.39
C GLY A 520 -11.74 20.41 23.77
N ASN A 521 -11.14 19.48 24.52
CA ASN A 521 -9.88 18.83 24.12
C ASN A 521 -10.12 17.45 23.48
N ASP A 522 -9.13 16.98 22.74
CA ASP A 522 -9.04 15.57 22.35
C ASP A 522 -8.04 14.86 23.25
N THR A 523 -8.29 13.61 23.64
CA THR A 523 -7.33 12.79 24.39
C THR A 523 -7.35 11.35 23.89
N THR A 524 -6.16 10.86 23.55
CA THR A 524 -5.95 9.46 23.16
C THR A 524 -4.76 8.88 23.90
N CYS A 525 -4.92 7.75 24.58
CA CYS A 525 -3.84 7.01 25.22
C CYS A 525 -3.64 5.64 24.60
N LEU A 526 -2.40 5.34 24.25
CA LEU A 526 -1.96 4.08 23.68
C LEU A 526 -1.00 3.38 24.62
N ARG A 527 -1.19 2.08 24.83
CA ARG A 527 -0.32 1.25 25.67
C ARG A 527 0.46 0.26 24.81
N ASP A 528 1.78 0.28 24.92
CA ASP A 528 2.69 -0.57 24.16
C ASP A 528 3.10 -1.80 24.99
N TYR A 529 2.76 -2.97 24.46
CA TYR A 529 3.04 -4.28 25.03
C TYR A 529 4.22 -4.99 24.36
N THR A 530 4.91 -4.32 23.43
CA THR A 530 5.94 -4.94 22.59
C THR A 530 7.26 -5.16 23.32
N TRP A 531 7.49 -4.54 24.48
CA TRP A 531 8.75 -4.62 25.22
C TRP A 531 8.57 -5.40 26.52
N GLY A 532 9.35 -6.46 26.73
CA GLY A 532 9.08 -7.41 27.83
C GLY A 532 9.13 -6.81 29.24
N THR A 533 10.18 -6.07 29.59
CA THR A 533 10.39 -5.52 30.97
C THR A 533 10.07 -4.03 31.10
N VAL A 534 9.52 -3.42 30.05
CA VAL A 534 9.23 -1.99 30.00
C VAL A 534 7.90 -1.81 29.31
N ARG A 535 6.97 -1.12 29.95
CA ARG A 535 5.70 -0.76 29.37
C ARG A 535 5.66 0.75 29.23
N VAL A 536 5.28 1.21 28.05
CA VAL A 536 5.11 2.65 27.78
C VAL A 536 3.65 2.89 27.45
N THR A 537 3.01 3.83 28.16
CA THR A 537 1.70 4.36 27.80
C THR A 537 1.88 5.78 27.31
N ARG A 538 1.63 6.01 26.02
CA ARG A 538 1.67 7.32 25.37
C ARG A 538 0.28 7.93 25.37
N CYS A 539 0.11 9.06 26.02
CA CYS A 539 -1.11 9.85 25.98
C CYS A 539 -0.89 11.14 25.20
N VAL A 540 -1.71 11.40 24.20
CA VAL A 540 -1.72 12.63 23.39
C VAL A 540 -2.98 13.40 23.72
N LYS A 541 -2.83 14.69 24.06
CA LYS A 541 -3.93 15.62 24.28
C LYS A 541 -3.79 16.82 23.35
N TYR A 542 -4.80 17.06 22.50
CA TYR A 542 -4.88 18.28 21.70
C TYR A 542 -5.70 19.33 22.43
N ILE A 543 -5.04 20.42 22.83
CA ILE A 543 -5.64 21.54 23.56
C ILE A 543 -6.07 22.60 22.54
N ARG A 544 -7.26 22.38 21.97
CA ARG A 544 -7.76 23.12 20.80
C ARG A 544 -7.87 24.63 21.01
N SER A 545 -8.27 25.07 22.20
CA SER A 545 -8.48 26.49 22.51
C SER A 545 -7.20 27.36 22.43
N VAL A 546 -6.03 26.75 22.51
CA VAL A 546 -4.72 27.42 22.47
C VAL A 546 -3.76 26.78 21.46
N ASP A 547 -4.27 25.83 20.68
CA ASP A 547 -3.56 25.11 19.63
C ASP A 547 -2.19 24.58 20.07
N ALA A 548 -2.24 23.64 21.02
CA ALA A 548 -1.07 22.94 21.53
C ALA A 548 -1.35 21.45 21.62
N ILE A 549 -0.32 20.62 21.37
CA ILE A 549 -0.40 19.16 21.54
C ILE A 549 0.53 18.77 22.68
N ALA A 550 -0.04 18.23 23.75
CA ALA A 550 0.72 17.68 24.87
C ALA A 550 0.81 16.15 24.72
N VAL A 551 2.03 15.63 24.75
CA VAL A 551 2.33 14.20 24.77
C VAL A 551 2.94 13.83 26.10
N VAL A 552 2.42 12.77 26.71
CA VAL A 552 2.95 12.20 27.94
C VAL A 552 3.25 10.73 27.72
N ASP A 553 4.53 10.37 27.82
CA ASP A 553 4.97 8.97 27.82
C ASP A 553 5.19 8.52 29.27
N TYR A 554 4.26 7.73 29.79
CA TYR A 554 4.37 7.06 31.08
C TYR A 554 5.14 5.76 30.91
N VAL A 555 6.28 5.64 31.57
CA VAL A 555 7.15 4.49 31.51
C VAL A 555 7.07 3.72 32.82
N ASP A 556 6.72 2.45 32.74
CA ASP A 556 6.71 1.49 33.84
C ASP A 556 7.70 0.38 33.53
N ALA A 557 8.78 0.30 34.29
CA ALA A 557 9.85 -0.68 34.08
C ALA A 557 9.96 -1.62 35.27
N THR A 558 9.97 -2.93 35.02
CA THR A 558 10.29 -3.92 36.05
C THR A 558 11.80 -3.99 36.28
N LYS A 559 12.25 -4.73 37.29
CA LYS A 559 13.68 -4.95 37.56
C LYS A 559 14.37 -5.58 36.35
N GLY A 560 15.54 -5.04 35.96
CA GLY A 560 16.31 -5.50 34.81
C GLY A 560 17.82 -5.37 35.02
N LYS A 561 18.59 -6.28 34.42
CA LYS A 561 20.06 -6.33 34.59
C LYS A 561 20.82 -5.43 33.62
N ALA A 562 20.24 -5.13 32.45
CA ALA A 562 20.86 -4.35 31.39
C ALA A 562 20.68 -2.83 31.56
N LYS A 563 21.55 -2.04 30.90
CA LYS A 563 21.40 -0.59 30.76
C LYS A 563 20.30 -0.30 29.73
N ARG A 564 19.06 -0.19 30.20
CA ARG A 564 17.88 0.06 29.35
C ARG A 564 17.71 1.57 29.15
N VAL A 565 17.37 1.96 27.94
CA VAL A 565 17.10 3.37 27.58
C VAL A 565 15.82 3.43 26.78
N VAL A 566 14.88 4.25 27.21
CA VAL A 566 13.72 4.65 26.39
C VAL A 566 14.14 5.87 25.59
N THR A 567 13.97 5.82 24.27
CA THR A 567 14.26 6.95 23.39
C THR A 567 12.98 7.41 22.72
N GLU A 568 12.51 8.60 23.08
CA GLU A 568 11.46 9.32 22.36
C GLU A 568 12.03 9.87 21.05
N ARG A 569 11.28 9.76 19.95
CA ARG A 569 11.71 10.10 18.59
C ARG A 569 10.65 10.93 17.90
N TRP A 570 11.06 11.97 17.19
CA TRP A 570 10.21 12.83 16.39
C TRP A 570 10.84 13.03 15.01
N GLN A 571 10.18 12.55 13.97
CA GLN A 571 10.67 12.64 12.59
C GLN A 571 10.34 14.03 12.06
N LEU A 572 11.37 14.77 11.65
CA LEU A 572 11.27 16.13 11.13
C LEU A 572 11.37 16.09 9.60
N PRO A 573 10.28 16.40 8.86
CA PRO A 573 10.27 16.37 7.40
C PRO A 573 11.34 17.27 6.75
N PRO A 574 11.65 17.03 5.46
CA PRO A 574 12.58 17.86 4.70
C PRO A 574 12.19 19.35 4.67
N GLY A 575 13.19 20.23 4.62
CA GLY A 575 13.00 21.67 4.52
C GLY A 575 12.79 22.40 5.86
N LEU A 576 12.80 21.66 6.97
CA LEU A 576 12.76 22.24 8.32
C LEU A 576 14.17 22.52 8.85
N SER A 577 14.37 23.66 9.49
CA SER A 577 15.54 23.92 10.33
C SER A 577 15.16 23.79 11.80
N ALA A 578 16.12 23.47 12.66
CA ALA A 578 15.83 23.27 14.06
C ALA A 578 17.01 23.63 14.96
N GLN A 579 16.71 24.23 16.11
CA GLN A 579 17.68 24.72 17.08
C GLN A 579 17.17 24.54 18.50
N ASN A 580 18.09 24.35 19.45
CA ASN A 580 17.76 24.35 20.87
C ASN A 580 18.09 25.73 21.45
N VAL A 581 17.09 26.41 22.02
CA VAL A 581 17.22 27.71 22.67
C VAL A 581 16.66 27.59 24.08
N ASN A 582 17.52 27.74 25.10
CA ASN A 582 17.12 27.68 26.52
C ASN A 582 16.31 26.42 26.87
N ASP A 583 16.75 25.25 26.37
CA ASP A 583 16.11 23.93 26.56
C ASP A 583 14.72 23.76 25.92
N VAL A 584 14.27 24.77 25.15
CA VAL A 584 13.14 24.68 24.21
C VAL A 584 13.70 24.37 22.82
N PHE A 585 13.19 23.32 22.20
CA PHE A 585 13.60 22.98 20.84
C PHE A 585 12.66 23.65 19.84
N THR A 586 13.17 24.60 19.05
CA THR A 586 12.39 25.35 18.06
C THR A 586 12.68 24.83 16.67
N ILE A 587 11.62 24.35 16.00
CA ILE A 587 11.64 23.94 14.58
C ILE A 587 11.09 25.11 13.76
N SER A 588 11.65 25.38 12.59
CA SER A 588 11.34 26.55 11.77
C SER A 588 11.07 26.20 10.31
N SER A 589 10.11 26.91 9.72
CA SER A 589 9.82 26.96 8.28
C SER A 589 9.44 28.39 7.92
N GLY A 590 10.42 29.16 7.42
CA GLY A 590 10.28 30.61 7.26
C GLY A 590 9.91 31.31 8.58
N ASN A 591 8.84 32.10 8.54
CA ASN A 591 8.30 32.85 9.69
C ASN A 591 7.40 32.02 10.63
N LYS A 592 7.24 30.73 10.33
CA LYS A 592 6.45 29.80 11.13
C LYS A 592 7.38 28.96 11.97
N LYS A 593 6.95 28.64 13.19
CA LYS A 593 7.72 27.91 14.19
C LYS A 593 6.86 26.83 14.84
N MET A 594 7.52 25.78 15.30
CA MET A 594 6.99 24.82 16.27
C MET A 594 7.96 24.76 17.44
N ASP A 595 7.54 25.29 18.59
CA ASP A 595 8.31 25.16 19.82
C ASP A 595 7.95 23.84 20.50
N VAL A 596 8.98 23.13 20.95
CA VAL A 596 8.87 21.83 21.62
C VAL A 596 9.44 21.95 23.02
N TYR A 597 8.53 22.05 23.98
CA TYR A 597 8.83 22.09 25.41
C TYR A 597 8.91 20.68 25.97
N LYS A 598 9.64 20.51 27.08
CA LYS A 598 9.71 19.24 27.80
C LYS A 598 9.74 19.41 29.31
N SER A 599 9.34 18.36 30.01
CA SER A 599 9.63 18.14 31.44
C SER A 599 10.01 16.68 31.68
N GLY A 600 10.86 16.44 32.68
CA GLY A 600 11.48 15.15 32.98
C GLY A 600 12.92 15.01 32.43
N GLU A 601 13.53 13.84 32.62
CA GLU A 601 14.95 13.60 32.24
C GLU A 601 15.18 13.63 30.71
N GLY A 602 16.44 13.84 30.32
CA GLY A 602 16.91 13.70 28.94
C GLY A 602 17.08 15.02 28.19
N GLY A 603 18.25 15.20 27.56
CA GLY A 603 18.53 16.30 26.63
C GLY A 603 17.98 16.04 25.24
N TRP A 604 17.73 17.11 24.49
CA TRP A 604 17.40 17.02 23.07
C TRP A 604 18.65 16.69 22.24
N LYS A 605 18.49 15.81 21.25
CA LYS A 605 19.52 15.52 20.24
C LYS A 605 18.87 15.48 18.86
N VAL A 606 19.51 16.12 17.88
CA VAL A 606 19.09 16.04 16.48
C VAL A 606 20.03 15.14 15.70
N THR A 607 19.47 14.28 14.85
CA THR A 607 20.23 13.50 13.87
C THR A 607 19.67 13.79 12.48
N VAL A 608 20.50 14.37 11.61
CA VAL A 608 20.14 14.67 10.22
C VAL A 608 20.45 13.45 9.34
N ALA A 609 19.67 13.26 8.28
CA ALA A 609 19.98 12.27 7.25
C ALA A 609 21.40 12.46 6.69
N GLY A 610 22.13 11.36 6.51
CA GLY A 610 23.49 11.40 6.00
C GLY A 610 23.85 10.11 5.25
N PRO A 611 24.97 10.09 4.50
CA PRO A 611 25.35 8.96 3.64
C PRO A 611 25.49 7.62 4.37
N THR A 612 25.87 7.65 5.65
CA THR A 612 26.13 6.48 6.49
C THR A 612 24.98 6.13 7.43
N SER A 613 23.89 6.90 7.42
CA SER A 613 22.75 6.73 8.33
C SER A 613 21.48 6.42 7.55
N SER A 614 20.70 5.48 8.05
CA SER A 614 19.32 5.24 7.59
C SER A 614 18.29 6.16 8.29
N GLN A 615 18.68 6.90 9.33
CA GLN A 615 17.79 7.80 10.06
C GLN A 615 17.56 9.12 9.31
N GLY A 616 16.37 9.70 9.48
CA GLY A 616 16.02 11.01 8.94
C GLY A 616 15.70 11.04 7.45
N TRP A 617 15.61 9.89 6.78
CA TRP A 617 15.20 9.82 5.38
C TRP A 617 13.68 9.74 5.26
N PHE A 618 13.13 10.52 4.33
CA PHE A 618 11.72 10.53 3.96
C PHE A 618 11.55 10.15 2.48
N THR A 619 10.34 9.78 2.11
CA THR A 619 9.94 9.54 0.72
C THR A 619 9.47 10.85 0.09
N GLY A 620 10.13 11.28 -0.99
CA GLY A 620 9.69 12.43 -1.79
C GLY A 620 8.64 11.99 -2.80
N SER A 621 9.08 11.20 -3.77
CA SER A 621 8.24 10.44 -4.70
C SER A 621 8.62 8.96 -4.63
N TRP A 622 7.84 8.11 -5.29
CA TRP A 622 8.13 6.67 -5.33
C TRP A 622 9.58 6.39 -5.78
N GLY A 623 10.35 5.71 -4.93
CA GLY A 623 11.77 5.39 -5.15
C GLY A 623 12.75 6.52 -4.91
N VAL A 624 12.29 7.70 -4.48
CA VAL A 624 13.13 8.86 -4.21
C VAL A 624 13.15 9.15 -2.72
N LYS A 625 14.35 9.08 -2.12
CA LYS A 625 14.59 9.49 -0.73
C LYS A 625 15.01 10.96 -0.67
N VAL A 626 14.54 11.67 0.34
CA VAL A 626 14.85 13.09 0.59
C VAL A 626 15.31 13.27 2.05
N PRO A 627 16.28 14.16 2.31
CA PRO A 627 16.85 14.31 3.64
C PRO A 627 15.93 15.16 4.55
N GLY A 628 15.63 14.61 5.73
CA GLY A 628 15.07 15.31 6.87
C GLY A 628 15.94 15.09 8.10
N ALA A 629 15.32 15.10 9.28
CA ALA A 629 16.02 14.88 10.55
C ALA A 629 15.15 14.10 11.56
N VAL A 630 15.77 13.71 12.67
CA VAL A 630 15.08 13.10 13.81
C VAL A 630 15.49 13.83 15.08
N LEU A 631 14.53 14.36 15.81
CA LEU A 631 14.71 14.84 17.18
C LEU A 631 14.54 13.67 18.15
N LEU A 632 15.47 13.54 19.08
CA LEU A 632 15.60 12.43 20.01
C LEU A 632 15.69 12.95 21.44
N ARG A 633 15.09 12.20 22.37
CA ARG A 633 15.25 12.41 23.80
C ARG A 633 15.33 11.06 24.51
N ALA A 634 16.36 10.89 25.34
CA ALA A 634 16.65 9.62 25.99
C ALA A 634 16.40 9.67 27.49
N LEU A 635 15.68 8.68 28.01
CA LEU A 635 15.46 8.40 29.42
C LEU A 635 16.21 7.11 29.81
N LYS A 636 17.13 7.20 30.75
CA LYS A 636 17.85 6.04 31.28
C LYS A 636 17.01 5.38 32.37
N LEU A 637 16.78 4.08 32.28
CA LEU A 637 15.99 3.37 33.27
C LEU A 637 16.85 2.77 34.38
N PRO A 638 16.47 2.93 35.66
CA PRO A 638 17.14 2.25 36.76
C PRO A 638 17.12 0.72 36.62
N LYS A 639 18.17 0.05 37.11
CA LYS A 639 18.21 -1.42 37.17
C LYS A 639 17.12 -2.00 38.07
N ALA A 640 16.78 -1.30 39.15
CA ALA A 640 15.72 -1.70 40.07
C ALA A 640 14.32 -1.74 39.42
N GLY A 641 14.15 -1.08 38.27
CA GLY A 641 12.82 -0.75 37.74
C GLY A 641 12.30 0.54 38.37
N GLY A 642 11.05 0.86 38.10
CA GLY A 642 10.37 2.06 38.59
C GLY A 642 9.51 2.70 37.50
N THR A 643 8.83 3.76 37.91
CA THR A 643 7.99 4.58 37.03
C THR A 643 8.70 5.87 36.65
N SER A 644 8.45 6.37 35.45
CA SER A 644 8.93 7.67 34.98
C SER A 644 7.89 8.28 34.04
N LYS A 645 7.90 9.61 33.92
CA LYS A 645 7.06 10.34 32.97
C LYS A 645 7.94 11.25 32.12
N MET A 646 7.71 11.26 30.81
CA MET A 646 8.28 12.23 29.89
C MET A 646 7.14 13.06 29.33
N VAL A 647 7.16 14.38 29.57
CA VAL A 647 6.19 15.31 28.99
C VAL A 647 6.87 16.07 27.87
N THR A 648 6.18 16.18 26.72
CA THR A 648 6.59 16.92 25.54
C THR A 648 5.41 17.73 25.03
N VAL A 649 5.56 19.04 24.81
CA VAL A 649 4.47 19.93 24.36
C VAL A 649 4.87 20.63 23.08
N PHE A 650 4.07 20.44 22.04
CA PHE A 650 4.23 21.05 20.72
C PHE A 650 3.34 22.29 20.59
N VAL A 651 3.95 23.42 20.24
CA VAL A 651 3.27 24.71 20.12
C VAL A 651 3.56 25.36 18.75
N PRO A 652 2.66 25.21 17.76
CA PRO A 652 2.77 25.91 16.50
C PRO A 652 2.49 27.41 16.66
N ARG A 653 3.41 28.25 16.21
CA ARG A 653 3.29 29.71 16.25
C ARG A 653 3.97 30.37 15.05
N THR A 654 3.84 31.68 14.95
CA THR A 654 4.61 32.54 14.07
C THR A 654 5.67 33.30 14.87
N ASP A 655 6.58 33.99 14.17
CA ASP A 655 7.55 34.89 14.83
C ASP A 655 6.91 36.09 15.52
N ALA A 656 5.67 36.44 15.14
CA ALA A 656 4.91 37.53 15.78
C ALA A 656 4.20 37.09 17.08
N GLU A 657 4.12 35.78 17.34
CA GLU A 657 3.41 35.24 18.49
C GLU A 657 4.40 34.83 19.58
N SER A 658 4.07 35.15 20.84
CA SER A 658 4.72 34.58 22.03
C SER A 658 3.73 33.65 22.71
N VAL A 659 4.12 32.38 22.88
CA VAL A 659 3.23 31.35 23.43
C VAL A 659 3.96 30.55 24.52
N PRO A 660 4.20 31.13 25.70
CA PRO A 660 4.94 30.46 26.76
C PRO A 660 4.16 29.25 27.30
N VAL A 661 4.92 28.21 27.65
CA VAL A 661 4.41 26.98 28.26
C VAL A 661 5.08 26.74 29.61
N VAL A 662 4.27 26.39 30.60
CA VAL A 662 4.73 25.91 31.90
C VAL A 662 4.24 24.47 32.09
N ILE A 663 5.15 23.58 32.46
CA ILE A 663 4.85 22.18 32.75
C ILE A 663 5.20 21.94 34.22
N ASP A 664 4.18 21.71 35.05
CA ASP A 664 4.31 21.48 36.49
C ASP A 664 3.42 20.30 36.95
N ASP A 665 3.30 20.09 38.26
CA ASP A 665 2.49 19.00 38.82
C ASP A 665 0.97 19.19 38.62
N ARG A 666 0.51 20.40 38.29
CA ARG A 666 -0.90 20.67 37.93
C ARG A 666 -1.17 20.36 36.45
N GLY A 667 -0.12 20.27 35.64
CA GLY A 667 -0.19 19.84 34.24
C GLY A 667 0.51 20.78 33.29
N VAL A 668 -0.13 21.07 32.16
CA VAL A 668 0.40 21.95 31.12
C VAL A 668 -0.42 23.24 31.10
N SER A 669 0.25 24.36 31.32
CA SER A 669 -0.31 25.70 31.16
C SER A 669 0.26 26.35 29.90
N VAL A 670 -0.60 26.74 28.96
CA VAL A 670 -0.22 27.42 27.71
C VAL A 670 -0.88 28.79 27.69
N THR A 671 -0.09 29.84 27.46
CA THR A 671 -0.60 31.20 27.33
C THR A 671 -0.50 31.66 25.89
N ARG A 672 -1.62 31.96 25.23
CA ARG A 672 -1.67 32.51 23.86
C ARG A 672 -2.58 33.73 23.85
N ASN A 673 -2.10 34.84 23.28
CA ASN A 673 -2.88 36.09 23.16
C ASN A 673 -3.50 36.55 24.50
N GLY A 674 -2.73 36.48 25.59
CA GLY A 674 -3.18 36.86 26.93
C GLY A 674 -4.10 35.86 27.63
N ARG A 675 -4.54 34.79 26.95
CA ARG A 675 -5.35 33.72 27.54
C ARG A 675 -4.45 32.56 27.98
N THR A 676 -4.45 32.26 29.27
CA THR A 676 -3.82 31.06 29.83
C THR A 676 -4.84 29.94 29.96
N VAL A 677 -4.52 28.77 29.44
CA VAL A 677 -5.29 27.54 29.63
C VAL A 677 -4.40 26.52 30.33
N THR A 678 -4.85 26.06 31.49
CA THR A 678 -4.19 24.99 32.23
C THR A 678 -5.01 23.72 32.05
N THR A 679 -4.36 22.65 31.60
CA THR A 679 -4.98 21.32 31.50
C THR A 679 -4.17 20.32 32.31
N PRO A 680 -4.83 19.40 33.05
CA PRO A 680 -4.12 18.32 33.71
C PRO A 680 -3.47 17.42 32.66
N LEU A 681 -2.35 16.79 33.05
CA LEU A 681 -1.75 15.74 32.21
C LEU A 681 -2.80 14.65 31.95
N PRO A 682 -2.91 14.13 30.71
CA PRO A 682 -3.77 12.99 30.45
C PRO A 682 -3.32 11.80 31.31
N VAL A 683 -4.25 11.16 32.01
CA VAL A 683 -3.98 10.03 32.91
C VAL A 683 -4.01 8.72 32.11
N ALA A 684 -3.05 7.84 32.38
CA ALA A 684 -2.79 6.58 31.67
C ALA A 684 -3.66 5.40 32.08
#